data_AF-A0A953S3L8-F1
#
_entry.id   AF-A0A953S3L8-F1
#
_cell.length_a   1.000
_cell.length_b   1.000
_cell.length_c   1.000
_cell.angle_alpha   90.00
_cell.angle_beta   90.00
_cell.angle_gamma   90.00
#
_symmetry.space_group_name_H-M   'P 1'
#
loop_
_entity.id
_entity.type
_entity.pdbx_description
1 polymer ?
#
loop_
_entity_poly.entity_id
_entity_poly.type
_entity_poly.pdbx_seq_one_letter_code
_entity_poly.pdbx_strand_id
1 'polypeptide(L)'
;MRSTIAAFEPSLLGSGSRIQDEVRTSGNATVLSVDLGDPNSIDLWYRLDWVGRRPNSKQAMTQDGGLLALAGFVNQMLGSAEDLVQCISGGDPFETLISFETEAAGQDNVMTGLAASGKRIRQLTQYKFSQSPTLHPIRPSELKEIAAGLRKSETKCNKSLRLPTRRILRSNRPLSPLASRSPLLAEIEFLQYDPDQALKTLSAYASRFGVLGRDELSRGVQLVIGRLFQTAASPGAHYLTREAFDEALTGCGHPRSIAIDDAGTWLQEDLNGQKEYRLGLEGSYLIERDIVKNAMADWINDALIVFTGEGGLGKTTALWQVLRAGVDKTASPRRLAALITAGTGMPKSFGELVDQWRGSESATKDDSLALRRLQCANGDVQRPILLLGLDGADETHSSNAFREAAARIMDFFWTLHQQYKESLEPPPARLLVSCRRPEEVEKFIQTVTGRGVSGKPPKYVRFEEFTVAEIWMLLQRPDIASPDAVQRLVRAAELNPDQAYATTAPAYDRQAVMSLSLLRHPILWSCFMALTPPQQSAFVSGNAQAQDALAARYLEWFMRRASQRLGFLPSDMKPALAAAAQKSSAGETSHKVDLWTVAVREAAGYSMAEARRLYHEGVSAGLIEELPPAGGLPARSQSLWRWRHAFLWSHLRNGE
;
A
#
# COMPACT_ATOMS: atom_id res chain seq x y z
N MET A 1 44.78 21.53 -26.61
CA MET A 1 45.90 20.74 -27.16
C MET A 1 45.34 19.43 -27.66
N ARG A 2 45.56 19.10 -28.94
CA ARG A 2 45.12 17.86 -29.60
C ARG A 2 46.09 16.71 -29.24
N SER A 3 45.56 15.53 -28.93
CA SER A 3 46.27 14.24 -29.01
C SER A 3 45.22 13.14 -29.25
N THR A 4 44.93 12.78 -30.50
CA THR A 4 45.50 11.63 -31.23
C THR A 4 45.33 10.31 -30.47
N ILE A 5 44.24 9.61 -30.76
CA ILE A 5 43.98 8.22 -30.38
C ILE A 5 44.66 7.32 -31.42
N ALA A 6 45.61 6.49 -30.99
CA ALA A 6 46.20 5.45 -31.81
C ALA A 6 45.40 4.16 -31.63
N ALA A 7 44.87 3.64 -32.73
CA ALA A 7 44.22 2.35 -32.82
C ALA A 7 45.24 1.22 -32.64
N PHE A 8 44.88 0.20 -31.86
CA PHE A 8 45.56 -1.09 -31.82
C PHE A 8 44.55 -2.13 -32.30
N GLU A 9 44.83 -2.76 -33.45
CA GLU A 9 44.16 -3.98 -33.89
C GLU A 9 45.04 -5.22 -33.59
N PRO A 10 44.40 -6.40 -33.47
CA PRO A 10 44.92 -7.55 -32.74
C PRO A 10 45.56 -8.58 -33.67
N SER A 11 46.53 -9.33 -33.16
CA SER A 11 47.00 -10.52 -33.84
C SER A 11 47.29 -11.67 -32.89
N LEU A 12 46.71 -12.81 -33.26
CA LEU A 12 47.11 -14.19 -32.96
C LEU A 12 46.63 -14.79 -31.62
N LEU A 13 45.55 -15.59 -31.71
CA LEU A 13 45.55 -16.98 -31.27
C LEU A 13 44.46 -17.79 -32.00
N GLY A 14 44.81 -19.05 -32.28
CA GLY A 14 44.15 -19.95 -33.22
C GLY A 14 42.77 -20.47 -32.83
N SER A 15 41.96 -20.66 -33.88
CA SER A 15 41.17 -21.85 -34.22
C SER A 15 40.42 -22.63 -33.13
N GLY A 16 39.09 -22.69 -33.22
CA GLY A 16 38.31 -23.79 -32.65
C GLY A 16 36.79 -23.59 -32.56
N SER A 17 36.07 -23.96 -33.63
CA SER A 17 34.64 -24.34 -33.74
C SER A 17 33.51 -23.33 -33.44
N ARG A 18 32.74 -23.08 -34.52
CA ARG A 18 31.43 -22.43 -34.66
C ARG A 18 30.31 -23.14 -33.90
N ILE A 19 29.41 -22.37 -33.25
CA ILE A 19 27.96 -22.36 -33.50
C ILE A 19 27.45 -20.91 -33.34
N GLN A 20 26.94 -20.36 -34.44
CA GLN A 20 26.09 -19.16 -34.64
C GLN A 20 24.61 -19.64 -34.58
N ASP A 21 23.54 -18.94 -34.21
CA ASP A 21 23.13 -17.55 -33.93
C ASP A 21 21.99 -17.65 -32.85
N GLU A 22 21.41 -16.66 -32.16
CA GLU A 22 20.95 -15.34 -32.59
C GLU A 22 20.45 -14.57 -31.32
N VAL A 23 21.14 -13.52 -30.87
CA VAL A 23 20.59 -12.57 -29.88
C VAL A 23 20.94 -11.15 -30.30
N ARG A 24 19.89 -10.35 -30.49
CA ARG A 24 19.91 -8.93 -30.82
C ARG A 24 20.72 -8.12 -29.81
N THR A 25 21.57 -7.27 -30.34
CA THR A 25 22.38 -6.28 -29.65
C THR A 25 21.53 -5.21 -28.95
N SER A 26 21.62 -5.13 -27.63
CA SER A 26 21.45 -3.90 -26.85
C SER A 26 22.67 -3.72 -25.96
N GLY A 27 23.24 -2.51 -25.94
CA GLY A 27 24.62 -2.21 -25.55
C GLY A 27 25.08 -2.72 -24.19
N ASN A 28 26.28 -3.31 -24.18
CA ASN A 28 26.97 -3.82 -23.01
C ASN A 28 27.46 -2.69 -22.09
N ALA A 29 26.98 -2.67 -20.85
CA ALA A 29 27.78 -2.26 -19.71
C ALA A 29 28.59 -3.48 -19.26
N THR A 30 29.92 -3.40 -19.29
CA THR A 30 30.81 -4.46 -18.81
C THR A 30 30.71 -4.54 -17.29
N VAL A 31 30.04 -5.59 -16.77
CA VAL A 31 30.03 -5.91 -15.34
C VAL A 31 31.33 -6.63 -15.01
N LEU A 32 32.17 -6.00 -14.18
CA LEU A 32 33.30 -6.67 -13.54
C LEU A 32 32.78 -7.48 -12.34
N SER A 33 32.63 -8.80 -12.49
CA SER A 33 32.40 -9.70 -11.36
C SER A 33 33.73 -10.20 -10.82
N VAL A 34 34.02 -9.95 -9.55
CA VAL A 34 35.12 -10.59 -8.81
C VAL A 34 34.51 -11.29 -7.59
N ASP A 35 34.79 -12.58 -7.49
CA ASP A 35 34.30 -13.49 -6.44
C ASP A 35 35.21 -13.37 -5.21
N LEU A 36 34.67 -13.04 -4.03
CA LEU A 36 35.44 -12.88 -2.79
C LEU A 36 34.63 -13.36 -1.57
N GLY A 37 35.22 -14.29 -0.82
CA GLY A 37 34.59 -15.01 0.28
C GLY A 37 34.48 -14.31 1.64
N ASP A 38 33.85 -15.07 2.55
CA ASP A 38 33.49 -14.91 3.98
C ASP A 38 32.51 -13.76 4.38
N PRO A 39 31.24 -14.07 4.77
CA PRO A 39 30.17 -13.08 5.00
C PRO A 39 30.17 -12.28 6.32
N ASN A 40 31.09 -12.52 7.27
CA ASN A 40 30.88 -12.08 8.66
C ASN A 40 31.72 -10.87 9.16
N SER A 41 32.42 -10.13 8.30
CA SER A 41 33.22 -8.95 8.71
C SER A 41 32.64 -7.62 8.24
N ILE A 42 32.29 -6.73 9.17
CA ILE A 42 31.92 -5.32 8.92
C ILE A 42 33.16 -4.47 8.52
N ASP A 43 34.37 -4.95 8.81
CA ASP A 43 35.60 -4.15 8.77
C ASP A 43 36.29 -4.07 7.40
N LEU A 44 35.76 -4.73 6.36
CA LEU A 44 36.50 -4.96 5.10
C LEU A 44 35.99 -4.21 3.87
N TRP A 45 34.89 -3.46 3.94
CA TRP A 45 34.30 -2.85 2.73
C TRP A 45 34.73 -1.40 2.46
N TYR A 46 35.32 -0.73 3.45
CA TYR A 46 36.04 0.55 3.26
C TYR A 46 37.56 0.47 3.54
N ARG A 47 38.05 -0.66 4.05
CA ARG A 47 39.45 -1.06 3.87
C ARG A 47 39.57 -1.85 2.58
N LEU A 48 39.94 -1.15 1.50
CA LEU A 48 40.64 -1.78 0.38
C LEU A 48 41.93 -2.42 0.92
N ASP A 49 41.86 -3.64 1.46
CA ASP A 49 43.02 -4.47 1.75
C ASP A 49 43.56 -5.02 0.43
N TRP A 50 44.15 -4.12 -0.37
CA TRP A 50 45.23 -4.47 -1.29
C TRP A 50 46.52 -4.53 -0.45
N VAL A 51 46.68 -5.56 0.38
CA VAL A 51 47.92 -5.77 1.11
C VAL A 51 48.81 -6.76 0.37
N GLY A 52 49.97 -6.25 -0.06
CA GLY A 52 51.19 -6.98 0.27
C GLY A 52 52.21 -7.20 -0.84
N ARG A 53 52.77 -6.14 -1.44
CA ARG A 53 54.22 -6.07 -1.67
C ARG A 53 54.68 -4.62 -1.53
N ARG A 54 55.54 -4.35 -0.54
CA ARG A 54 56.34 -3.12 -0.50
C ARG A 54 57.26 -3.12 -1.74
N PRO A 55 57.19 -2.15 -2.66
CA PRO A 55 58.27 -1.93 -3.60
C PRO A 55 59.29 -1.04 -2.93
N ASN A 56 60.49 -1.59 -2.69
CA ASN A 56 61.66 -0.74 -2.60
C ASN A 56 61.80 0.03 -3.92
N SER A 57 62.21 1.29 -3.80
CA SER A 57 62.64 2.21 -4.87
C SER A 57 61.59 3.20 -5.42
N LYS A 58 62.13 4.36 -5.81
CA LYS A 58 61.50 5.67 -6.08
C LYS A 58 60.53 5.71 -7.28
N GLN A 59 60.02 4.58 -7.75
CA GLN A 59 59.06 4.48 -8.86
C GLN A 59 57.61 4.21 -8.41
N ALA A 60 57.34 3.98 -7.12
CA ALA A 60 56.00 3.73 -6.59
C ALA A 60 55.10 4.99 -6.42
N MET A 61 55.66 6.20 -6.48
CA MET A 61 54.92 7.43 -6.14
C MET A 61 53.87 7.89 -7.17
N THR A 62 53.83 7.33 -8.38
CA THR A 62 52.90 7.77 -9.43
C THR A 62 51.65 6.90 -9.57
N GLN A 63 51.69 5.61 -9.20
CA GLN A 63 50.51 4.72 -9.20
C GLN A 63 49.61 4.92 -7.97
N ASP A 64 50.19 5.20 -6.79
CA ASP A 64 49.42 5.43 -5.56
C ASP A 64 48.67 6.78 -5.55
N GLY A 65 49.21 7.81 -6.21
CA GLY A 65 48.59 9.13 -6.24
C GLY A 65 47.22 9.14 -6.93
N GLY A 66 47.07 8.36 -8.01
CA GLY A 66 45.79 8.21 -8.72
C GLY A 66 44.73 7.49 -7.91
N LEU A 67 45.12 6.43 -7.19
CA LEU A 67 44.22 5.65 -6.32
C LEU A 67 43.75 6.48 -5.13
N LEU A 68 44.65 7.24 -4.50
CA LEU A 68 44.30 8.15 -3.40
C LEU A 68 43.37 9.29 -3.86
N ALA A 69 43.58 9.82 -5.07
CA ALA A 69 42.69 10.81 -5.66
C ALA A 69 41.29 10.24 -5.93
N LEU A 70 41.20 9.01 -6.47
CA LEU A 70 39.93 8.33 -6.69
C LEU A 70 39.20 8.06 -5.37
N ALA A 71 39.91 7.59 -4.34
CA ALA A 71 39.32 7.37 -3.02
C ALA A 71 38.78 8.66 -2.40
N GLY A 72 39.51 9.78 -2.55
CA GLY A 72 39.04 11.10 -2.13
C GLY A 72 37.78 11.54 -2.87
N PHE A 73 37.74 11.32 -4.18
CA PHE A 73 36.61 11.67 -5.03
C PHE A 73 35.36 10.83 -4.74
N VAL A 74 35.51 9.52 -4.51
CA VAL A 74 34.39 8.64 -4.11
C VAL A 74 33.79 9.09 -2.77
N ASN A 75 34.64 9.45 -1.80
CA ASN A 75 34.19 9.95 -0.49
C ASN A 75 33.52 11.33 -0.60
N GLN A 76 33.98 12.18 -1.51
CA GLN A 76 33.29 13.43 -1.83
C GLN A 76 31.88 13.17 -2.37
N MET A 77 31.71 12.21 -3.29
CA MET A 77 30.40 11.84 -3.82
C MET A 77 29.49 11.22 -2.74
N LEU A 78 30.05 10.38 -1.86
CA LEU A 78 29.34 9.82 -0.71
C LEU A 78 28.87 10.91 0.26
N GLY A 79 29.73 11.88 0.60
CA GLY A 79 29.35 13.02 1.42
C GLY A 79 28.28 13.90 0.75
N SER A 80 28.39 14.12 -0.56
CA SER A 80 27.40 14.88 -1.32
C SER A 80 26.03 14.17 -1.34
N ALA A 81 26.01 12.84 -1.42
CA ALA A 81 24.79 12.04 -1.28
C ALA A 81 24.18 12.16 0.13
N GLU A 82 25.02 12.17 1.18
CA GLU A 82 24.58 12.42 2.55
C GLU A 82 23.95 13.82 2.71
N ASP A 83 24.60 14.86 2.20
CA ASP A 83 24.09 16.25 2.20
C ASP A 83 22.68 16.30 1.57
N LEU A 84 22.51 15.64 0.42
CA LEU A 84 21.23 15.59 -0.28
C LEU A 84 20.14 14.94 0.58
N VAL A 85 20.43 13.78 1.19
CA VAL A 85 19.48 13.08 2.07
C VAL A 85 19.12 13.92 3.29
N GLN A 86 20.09 14.57 3.92
CA GLN A 86 19.85 15.44 5.07
C GLN A 86 18.91 16.59 4.70
N CYS A 87 19.06 17.15 3.51
CA CYS A 87 18.21 18.24 3.04
C CYS A 87 16.82 17.78 2.61
N ILE A 88 16.69 16.61 1.97
CA ILE A 88 15.38 16.02 1.64
C ILE A 88 14.59 15.68 2.90
N SER A 89 15.28 15.27 3.97
CA SER A 89 14.67 14.86 5.24
C SER A 89 14.35 16.03 6.18
N GLY A 90 14.51 17.28 5.74
CA GLY A 90 14.20 18.48 6.53
C GLY A 90 15.27 18.89 7.54
N GLY A 91 16.54 18.55 7.29
CA GLY A 91 17.68 18.98 8.11
C GLY A 91 18.08 20.45 7.90
N ASP A 92 18.70 21.04 8.93
CA ASP A 92 19.33 22.37 8.88
C ASP A 92 20.32 22.45 7.69
N PRO A 93 20.24 23.46 6.80
CA PRO A 93 19.50 24.72 6.97
C PRO A 93 18.18 24.85 6.21
N PHE A 94 17.75 23.84 5.47
CA PHE A 94 16.64 24.00 4.53
C PHE A 94 15.37 23.32 5.05
N GLU A 95 14.27 24.07 5.11
CA GLU A 95 12.94 23.48 5.18
C GLU A 95 12.52 22.90 3.82
N THR A 96 13.03 23.45 2.73
CA THR A 96 12.73 22.97 1.37
C THR A 96 13.95 23.12 0.47
N LEU A 97 14.40 22.02 -0.09
CA LEU A 97 15.45 21.99 -1.11
C LEU A 97 14.88 22.51 -2.45
N ILE A 98 15.55 23.50 -3.06
CA ILE A 98 15.21 24.02 -4.40
C ILE A 98 16.12 23.36 -5.45
N SER A 99 17.43 23.35 -5.20
CA SER A 99 18.38 22.71 -6.10
C SER A 99 19.57 22.11 -5.38
N PHE A 100 20.09 21.03 -5.97
CA PHE A 100 21.32 20.37 -5.59
C PHE A 100 22.18 20.17 -6.84
N GLU A 101 23.43 20.62 -6.77
CA GLU A 101 24.36 20.59 -7.90
C GLU A 101 25.72 20.04 -7.46
N THR A 102 26.30 19.13 -8.24
CA THR A 102 27.64 18.56 -8.00
C THR A 102 28.69 19.17 -8.92
N GLU A 103 29.90 19.38 -8.41
CA GLU A 103 31.01 20.00 -9.15
C GLU A 103 30.64 21.36 -9.76
N ALA A 104 29.75 22.09 -9.10
CA ALA A 104 29.19 23.36 -9.56
C ALA A 104 29.93 24.55 -8.97
N ALA A 105 30.06 25.61 -9.78
CA ALA A 105 30.76 26.84 -9.41
C ALA A 105 32.21 26.65 -8.89
N GLY A 106 32.84 25.51 -9.18
CA GLY A 106 34.18 25.15 -8.69
C GLY A 106 34.20 24.69 -7.23
N GLN A 107 33.06 24.18 -6.73
CA GLN A 107 32.92 23.53 -5.44
C GLN A 107 32.33 22.14 -5.65
N ASP A 108 32.58 21.26 -4.68
CA ASP A 108 32.20 19.85 -4.75
C ASP A 108 30.68 19.67 -4.74
N ASN A 109 29.98 20.46 -3.92
CA ASN A 109 28.52 20.52 -3.85
C ASN A 109 28.04 21.98 -3.69
N VAL A 110 26.97 22.34 -4.42
CA VAL A 110 26.23 23.59 -4.28
C VAL A 110 24.75 23.28 -4.07
N MET A 111 24.19 23.76 -2.95
CA MET A 111 22.78 23.59 -2.62
C MET A 111 22.08 24.93 -2.48
N THR A 112 20.85 25.01 -2.97
CA THR A 112 19.97 26.17 -2.77
C THR A 112 18.65 25.67 -2.19
N GLY A 113 18.15 26.35 -1.16
CA GLY A 113 16.87 26.00 -0.53
C GLY A 113 16.24 27.18 0.20
N LEU A 114 15.09 26.93 0.82
CA LEU A 114 14.39 27.88 1.68
C LEU A 114 14.73 27.59 3.14
N ALA A 115 15.20 28.61 3.86
CA ALA A 115 15.33 28.57 5.32
C ALA A 115 13.95 28.66 5.98
N ALA A 116 13.86 28.37 7.29
CA ALA A 116 12.64 28.51 8.09
C ALA A 116 11.99 29.91 8.06
N SER A 117 12.78 30.93 7.73
CA SER A 117 12.27 32.29 7.50
C SER A 117 11.57 32.49 6.14
N GLY A 118 11.46 31.45 5.31
CA GLY A 118 11.01 31.51 3.92
C GLY A 118 12.02 32.14 2.96
N LYS A 119 13.20 32.54 3.43
CA LYS A 119 14.24 33.17 2.60
C LYS A 119 15.08 32.12 1.88
N ARG A 120 15.38 32.39 0.61
CA ARG A 120 16.34 31.59 -0.16
C ARG A 120 17.74 31.76 0.39
N ILE A 121 18.43 30.65 0.61
CA ILE A 121 19.81 30.58 1.08
C ILE A 121 20.59 29.59 0.23
N ARG A 122 21.90 29.78 0.14
CA ARG A 122 22.83 28.91 -0.59
C ARG A 122 23.84 28.29 0.36
N GLN A 123 24.23 27.05 0.09
CA GLN A 123 25.34 26.38 0.74
C GLN A 123 26.38 25.97 -0.31
N LEU A 124 27.64 26.28 -0.04
CA LEU A 124 28.79 25.84 -0.83
C LEU A 124 29.62 24.90 0.05
N THR A 125 29.78 23.65 -0.38
CA THR A 125 30.55 22.65 0.36
C THR A 125 31.80 22.27 -0.41
N GLN A 126 32.95 22.29 0.28
CA GLN A 126 34.19 21.66 -0.16
C GLN A 126 34.50 20.47 0.76
N TYR A 127 34.73 19.30 0.17
CA TYR A 127 35.15 18.09 0.83
C TYR A 127 36.67 17.96 0.86
N LYS A 128 37.19 17.43 1.97
CA LYS A 128 38.57 16.94 2.08
C LYS A 128 38.59 15.59 2.78
N PHE A 129 39.16 14.60 2.11
CA PHE A 129 39.28 13.24 2.62
C PHE A 129 40.75 12.78 2.64
N SER A 130 41.11 11.97 3.63
CA SER A 130 42.36 11.23 3.68
C SER A 130 42.13 9.86 4.33
N GLN A 131 42.75 8.81 3.80
CA GLN A 131 42.81 7.49 4.46
C GLN A 131 43.67 7.51 5.73
N SER A 132 44.54 8.51 5.88
CA SER A 132 45.37 8.73 7.07
C SER A 132 45.15 10.16 7.59
N PRO A 133 43.99 10.44 8.21
CA PRO A 133 43.58 11.80 8.54
C PRO A 133 44.53 12.48 9.55
N THR A 134 45.03 11.74 10.52
CA THR A 134 45.96 12.25 11.56
C THR A 134 47.34 12.60 11.01
N LEU A 135 47.81 11.91 9.96
CA LEU A 135 49.09 12.20 9.31
C LEU A 135 49.02 13.43 8.40
N HIS A 136 47.82 13.79 7.95
CA HIS A 136 47.58 14.87 7.01
C HIS A 136 46.54 15.85 7.56
N PRO A 137 46.76 16.55 8.68
CA PRO A 137 45.81 17.55 9.15
C PRO A 137 45.69 18.72 8.16
N ILE A 138 44.55 19.43 8.18
CA ILE A 138 44.37 20.65 7.40
C ILE A 138 45.29 21.73 7.98
N ARG A 139 46.22 22.23 7.14
CA ARG A 139 47.20 23.25 7.52
C ARG A 139 46.66 24.66 7.30
N PRO A 140 47.21 25.71 7.95
CA PRO A 140 46.74 27.08 7.77
C PRO A 140 46.78 27.57 6.31
N SER A 141 47.80 27.18 5.55
CA SER A 141 47.90 27.52 4.12
C SER A 141 46.79 26.89 3.30
N GLU A 142 46.53 25.60 3.51
CA GLU A 142 45.46 24.86 2.85
C GLU A 142 44.08 25.41 3.24
N LEU A 143 43.85 25.73 4.51
CA LEU A 143 42.61 26.35 4.98
C LEU A 143 42.38 27.71 4.29
N LYS A 144 43.45 28.49 4.10
CA LYS A 144 43.40 29.78 3.39
C LYS A 144 43.03 29.60 1.91
N GLU A 145 43.58 28.59 1.25
CA GLU A 145 43.23 28.24 -0.13
C GLU A 145 41.77 27.81 -0.26
N ILE A 146 41.28 26.95 0.64
CA ILE A 146 39.88 26.51 0.68
C ILE A 146 38.94 27.70 0.88
N ALA A 147 39.22 28.56 1.87
CA ALA A 147 38.40 29.75 2.14
C ALA A 147 38.39 30.70 0.93
N ALA A 148 39.53 30.91 0.27
CA ALA A 148 39.61 31.72 -0.95
C ALA A 148 38.81 31.11 -2.11
N GLY A 149 38.85 29.78 -2.27
CA GLY A 149 38.03 29.04 -3.23
C GLY A 149 36.54 29.26 -3.01
N LEU A 150 36.06 29.05 -1.79
CA LEU A 150 34.65 29.23 -1.41
C LEU A 150 34.17 30.69 -1.65
N ARG A 151 34.98 31.70 -1.30
CA ARG A 151 34.66 33.12 -1.59
C ARG A 151 34.58 33.40 -3.09
N LYS A 152 35.49 32.83 -3.88
CA LYS A 152 35.49 32.97 -5.34
C LYS A 152 34.24 32.32 -5.95
N SER A 153 33.86 31.15 -5.47
CA SER A 153 32.67 30.44 -5.91
C SER A 153 31.38 31.18 -5.55
N GLU A 154 31.27 31.70 -4.33
CA GLU A 154 30.16 32.58 -3.97
C GLU A 154 30.09 33.81 -4.88
N THR A 155 31.22 34.48 -5.12
CA THR A 155 31.26 35.63 -6.02
C THR A 155 30.77 35.26 -7.42
N LYS A 156 31.13 34.06 -7.92
CA LYS A 156 30.67 33.54 -9.20
C LYS A 156 29.15 33.29 -9.19
N CYS A 157 28.62 32.61 -8.17
CA CYS A 157 27.19 32.34 -8.05
C CYS A 157 26.36 33.60 -7.82
N ASN A 158 26.90 34.60 -7.13
CA ASN A 158 26.22 35.88 -6.89
C ASN A 158 26.16 36.78 -8.13
N LYS A 159 26.85 36.44 -9.22
CA LYS A 159 26.63 37.07 -10.53
C LYS A 159 25.29 36.67 -11.15
N SER A 160 24.83 35.43 -10.92
CA SER A 160 23.53 34.97 -11.41
C SER A 160 22.41 35.30 -10.43
N LEU A 161 22.60 35.00 -9.14
CA LEU A 161 21.62 35.28 -8.10
C LEU A 161 22.30 35.56 -6.77
N ARG A 162 22.11 36.77 -6.22
CA ARG A 162 22.66 37.16 -4.91
C ARG A 162 21.85 36.52 -3.79
N LEU A 163 22.46 35.57 -3.09
CA LEU A 163 21.85 34.87 -1.95
C LEU A 163 22.79 34.91 -0.72
N PRO A 164 22.22 34.96 0.50
CA PRO A 164 22.98 34.60 1.70
C PRO A 164 23.61 33.22 1.51
N THR A 165 24.93 33.13 1.70
CA THR A 165 25.71 31.93 1.36
C THR A 165 26.46 31.40 2.58
N ARG A 166 26.18 30.15 2.97
CA ARG A 166 27.00 29.37 3.90
C ARG A 166 28.17 28.77 3.14
N ARG A 167 29.36 28.82 3.74
CA ARG A 167 30.61 28.28 3.18
C ARG A 167 31.09 27.19 4.12
N ILE A 168 31.12 25.95 3.65
CA ILE A 168 31.36 24.77 4.49
C ILE A 168 32.60 24.04 3.98
N LEU A 169 33.51 23.72 4.90
CA LEU A 169 34.56 22.73 4.72
C LEU A 169 34.16 21.47 5.48
N ARG A 170 33.88 20.38 4.76
CA ARG A 170 33.53 19.08 5.34
C ARG A 170 34.72 18.12 5.19
N SER A 171 35.24 17.61 6.30
CA SER A 171 36.53 16.88 6.27
C SER A 171 36.67 15.83 7.36
N ASN A 172 37.25 14.67 7.02
CA ASN A 172 37.65 13.65 8.01
C ASN A 172 39.05 13.94 8.58
N ARG A 173 39.78 14.88 7.98
CA ARG A 173 41.09 15.37 8.43
C ARG A 173 40.87 16.44 9.50
N PRO A 174 41.49 16.33 10.70
CA PRO A 174 41.38 17.35 11.71
C PRO A 174 42.09 18.64 11.28
N LEU A 175 41.68 19.77 11.85
CA LEU A 175 42.45 21.01 11.75
C LEU A 175 43.75 20.87 12.54
N SER A 176 44.87 21.34 11.97
CA SER A 176 46.10 21.46 12.76
C SER A 176 45.91 22.50 13.89
N PRO A 177 46.70 22.44 14.99
CA PRO A 177 46.55 23.38 16.12
C PRO A 177 46.65 24.87 15.75
N LEU A 178 47.35 25.19 14.66
CA LEU A 178 47.43 26.55 14.13
C LEU A 178 46.22 26.90 13.25
N ALA A 179 45.72 25.93 12.48
CA ALA A 179 44.55 26.12 11.63
C ALA A 179 43.26 26.29 12.45
N SER A 180 43.14 25.59 13.58
CA SER A 180 42.00 25.70 14.50
C SER A 180 41.89 27.05 15.21
N ARG A 181 42.97 27.85 15.22
CA ARG A 181 43.01 29.22 15.75
C ARG A 181 42.88 30.29 14.66
N SER A 182 42.67 29.88 13.40
CA SER A 182 42.60 30.81 12.28
C SER A 182 41.33 31.66 12.33
N PRO A 183 41.40 32.98 12.10
CA PRO A 183 40.21 33.82 12.00
C PRO A 183 39.32 33.44 10.82
N LEU A 184 39.83 32.66 9.85
CA LEU A 184 39.04 32.18 8.71
C LEU A 184 37.85 31.30 9.15
N LEU A 185 37.92 30.66 10.32
CA LEU A 185 36.81 29.87 10.85
C LEU A 185 35.59 30.71 11.29
N ALA A 186 35.72 32.04 11.33
CA ALA A 186 34.57 32.94 11.44
C ALA A 186 33.82 33.12 10.11
N GLU A 187 34.44 32.77 8.99
CA GLU A 187 33.90 32.96 7.64
C GLU A 187 33.51 31.65 6.93
N ILE A 188 34.10 30.54 7.37
CA ILE A 188 33.80 29.19 6.89
C ILE A 188 33.49 28.28 8.09
N GLU A 189 32.50 27.43 7.90
CA GLU A 189 32.09 26.43 8.88
C GLU A 189 32.87 25.14 8.64
N PHE A 190 33.55 24.64 9.66
CA PHE A 190 34.25 23.35 9.60
C PHE A 190 33.36 22.26 10.17
N LEU A 191 32.99 21.29 9.35
CA LEU A 191 32.21 20.12 9.76
C LEU A 191 33.05 18.85 9.64
N GLN A 192 32.98 18.01 10.68
CA GLN A 192 33.63 16.70 10.64
C GLN A 192 32.87 15.79 9.67
N TYR A 193 33.61 15.15 8.76
CA TYR A 193 33.08 14.13 7.86
C TYR A 193 33.41 12.73 8.38
N ASP A 194 32.40 11.89 8.47
CA ASP A 194 32.53 10.48 8.82
C ASP A 194 31.83 9.64 7.73
N PRO A 195 32.58 8.88 6.91
CA PRO A 195 32.02 8.00 5.89
C PRO A 195 31.04 6.96 6.46
N ASP A 196 31.28 6.46 7.68
CA ASP A 196 30.41 5.47 8.30
C ASP A 196 29.07 6.10 8.70
N GLN A 197 29.12 7.35 9.16
CA GLN A 197 27.90 8.12 9.42
C GLN A 197 27.14 8.44 8.13
N ALA A 198 27.85 8.78 7.05
CA ALA A 198 27.22 9.00 5.74
C ALA A 198 26.47 7.75 5.26
N LEU A 199 27.08 6.57 5.40
CA LEU A 199 26.43 5.29 5.06
C LEU A 199 25.24 4.98 5.95
N LYS A 200 25.32 5.26 7.25
CA LYS A 200 24.17 5.11 8.17
C LYS A 200 23.02 6.02 7.76
N THR A 201 23.31 7.27 7.39
CA THR A 201 22.33 8.23 6.89
C THR A 201 21.66 7.73 5.61
N LEU A 202 22.45 7.26 4.64
CA LEU A 202 21.93 6.67 3.40
C LEU A 202 21.14 5.38 3.66
N SER A 203 21.59 4.53 4.57
CA SER A 203 20.90 3.30 4.96
C SER A 203 19.54 3.59 5.60
N ALA A 204 19.47 4.57 6.51
CA ALA A 204 18.24 4.97 7.16
C ALA A 204 17.24 5.61 6.19
N TYR A 205 17.75 6.31 5.16
CA TYR A 205 16.92 6.85 4.10
C TYR A 205 16.41 5.76 3.15
N ALA A 206 17.31 4.87 2.70
CA ALA A 206 16.98 3.76 1.80
C ALA A 206 16.01 2.76 2.42
N SER A 207 16.08 2.54 3.75
CA SER A 207 15.18 1.62 4.44
C SER A 207 13.71 2.04 4.32
N ARG A 208 13.40 3.34 4.18
CA ARG A 208 12.03 3.84 3.94
C ARG A 208 11.40 3.27 2.68
N PHE A 209 12.22 2.95 1.68
CA PHE A 209 11.81 2.30 0.42
C PHE A 209 11.89 0.76 0.50
N GLY A 210 12.18 0.23 1.69
CA GLY A 210 12.34 -1.19 1.94
C GLY A 210 13.61 -1.79 1.35
N VAL A 211 14.67 -1.03 1.08
CA VAL A 211 15.98 -1.56 0.65
C VAL A 211 16.55 -2.46 1.76
N LEU A 212 16.89 -3.71 1.43
CA LEU A 212 17.27 -4.72 2.42
C LEU A 212 18.73 -5.13 2.36
N GLY A 213 19.31 -5.31 3.54
CA GLY A 213 20.64 -5.90 3.68
C GLY A 213 21.76 -5.02 3.11
N ARG A 214 22.99 -5.55 3.18
CA ARG A 214 24.18 -4.81 2.76
C ARG A 214 24.33 -4.77 1.25
N ASP A 215 23.97 -5.84 0.55
CA ASP A 215 24.22 -5.96 -0.88
C ASP A 215 23.32 -5.03 -1.71
N GLU A 216 22.03 -4.92 -1.36
CA GLU A 216 21.10 -4.01 -2.05
C GLU A 216 21.48 -2.55 -1.77
N LEU A 217 21.80 -2.21 -0.52
CA LEU A 217 22.27 -0.88 -0.15
C LEU A 217 23.59 -0.52 -0.85
N SER A 218 24.57 -1.43 -0.84
CA SER A 218 25.87 -1.22 -1.49
C SER A 218 25.70 -0.95 -2.98
N ARG A 219 24.87 -1.74 -3.67
CA ARG A 219 24.52 -1.51 -5.08
C ARG A 219 23.87 -0.14 -5.28
N GLY A 220 22.90 0.22 -4.45
CA GLY A 220 22.24 1.52 -4.51
C GLY A 220 23.21 2.69 -4.34
N VAL A 221 24.09 2.62 -3.33
CA VAL A 221 25.12 3.64 -3.08
C VAL A 221 26.10 3.74 -4.26
N GLN A 222 26.51 2.62 -4.85
CA GLN A 222 27.36 2.63 -6.05
C GLN A 222 26.67 3.30 -7.24
N LEU A 223 25.38 3.01 -7.47
CA LEU A 223 24.60 3.64 -8.54
C LEU A 223 24.43 5.14 -8.31
N VAL A 224 24.17 5.56 -7.06
CA VAL A 224 24.12 6.99 -6.67
C VAL A 224 25.45 7.68 -6.95
N ILE A 225 26.58 7.11 -6.51
CA ILE A 225 27.91 7.67 -6.77
C ILE A 225 28.18 7.75 -8.28
N GLY A 226 27.81 6.71 -9.03
CA GLY A 226 27.92 6.69 -10.49
C GLY A 226 27.09 7.78 -11.17
N ARG A 227 25.84 8.00 -10.71
CA ARG A 227 24.97 9.09 -11.19
C ARG A 227 25.57 10.46 -10.89
N LEU A 228 26.03 10.69 -9.66
CA LEU A 228 26.69 11.95 -9.27
C LEU A 228 27.94 12.21 -10.12
N PHE A 229 28.74 11.18 -10.39
CA PHE A 229 29.89 11.28 -11.29
C PHE A 229 29.49 11.67 -12.73
N GLN A 230 28.47 11.02 -13.29
CA GLN A 230 27.98 11.33 -14.63
C GLN A 230 27.44 12.76 -14.71
N THR A 231 26.70 13.21 -13.70
CA THR A 231 26.21 14.58 -13.58
C THR A 231 27.37 15.57 -13.48
N ALA A 232 28.37 15.29 -12.65
CA ALA A 232 29.57 16.12 -12.52
C ALA A 232 30.38 16.22 -13.83
N ALA A 233 30.44 15.14 -14.61
CA ALA A 233 31.17 15.09 -15.88
C ALA A 233 30.39 15.69 -17.07
N SER A 234 29.07 15.91 -16.92
CA SER A 234 28.19 16.34 -18.01
C SER A 234 28.31 17.85 -18.28
N PRO A 235 28.56 18.28 -19.53
CA PRO A 235 28.62 19.70 -19.85
C PRO A 235 27.27 20.39 -19.65
N GLY A 236 27.16 21.25 -18.64
CA GLY A 236 26.00 22.14 -18.44
C GLY A 236 24.84 21.57 -17.63
N ALA A 237 24.91 20.31 -17.17
CA ALA A 237 23.90 19.69 -16.32
C ALA A 237 24.55 19.13 -15.04
N HIS A 238 24.73 19.99 -14.05
CA HIS A 238 25.28 19.63 -12.73
C HIS A 238 24.21 19.26 -11.71
N TYR A 239 22.94 19.33 -12.10
CA TYR A 239 21.78 19.20 -11.24
C TYR A 239 21.34 17.74 -11.06
N LEU A 240 21.00 17.35 -9.83
CA LEU A 240 20.39 16.06 -9.53
C LEU A 240 19.01 16.28 -8.86
N THR A 241 17.97 15.71 -9.46
CA THR A 241 16.62 15.66 -8.88
C THR A 241 16.54 14.62 -7.76
N ARG A 242 15.61 14.81 -6.82
CA ARG A 242 15.27 13.78 -5.83
C ARG A 242 14.85 12.47 -6.48
N GLU A 243 14.02 12.52 -7.52
CA GLU A 243 13.50 11.33 -8.19
C GLU A 243 14.64 10.47 -8.77
N ALA A 244 15.59 11.09 -9.49
CA ALA A 244 16.75 10.39 -10.02
C ALA A 244 17.69 9.85 -8.93
N PHE A 245 17.79 10.53 -7.78
CA PHE A 245 18.54 10.03 -6.63
C PHE A 245 17.88 8.80 -6.01
N ASP A 246 16.57 8.88 -5.75
CA ASP A 246 15.78 7.80 -5.19
C ASP A 246 15.77 6.59 -6.14
N GLU A 247 15.70 6.81 -7.46
CA GLU A 247 15.74 5.76 -8.49
C GLU A 247 17.08 5.03 -8.44
N ALA A 248 18.19 5.77 -8.38
CA ALA A 248 19.53 5.19 -8.31
C ALA A 248 19.77 4.43 -6.99
N LEU A 249 19.30 4.98 -5.87
CA LEU A 249 19.49 4.38 -4.55
C LEU A 249 18.67 3.10 -4.37
N THR A 250 17.46 3.06 -4.92
CA THR A 250 16.52 1.94 -4.73
C THR A 250 16.53 0.94 -5.88
N GLY A 251 17.00 1.33 -7.07
CA GLY A 251 16.87 0.57 -8.31
C GLY A 251 15.44 0.49 -8.86
N CYS A 252 14.49 1.26 -8.33
CA CYS A 252 13.09 1.28 -8.77
C CYS A 252 12.86 2.46 -9.72
N GLY A 253 12.16 2.25 -10.84
CA GLY A 253 11.93 3.30 -11.84
C GLY A 253 11.08 4.47 -11.32
N HIS A 254 10.15 4.20 -10.40
CA HIS A 254 9.30 5.22 -9.77
C HIS A 254 9.26 5.03 -8.26
N PRO A 255 10.37 5.29 -7.57
CA PRO A 255 10.55 4.92 -6.17
C PRO A 255 9.51 5.61 -5.29
N ARG A 256 8.88 4.82 -4.43
CA ARG A 256 7.90 5.30 -3.46
C ARG A 256 8.20 4.71 -2.09
N SER A 257 8.18 5.58 -1.09
CA SER A 257 8.38 5.16 0.30
C SER A 257 7.21 4.29 0.77
N ILE A 258 7.55 3.24 1.52
CA ILE A 258 6.62 2.34 2.21
C ILE A 258 6.71 2.49 3.74
N ALA A 259 7.36 3.55 4.22
CA ALA A 259 7.27 3.98 5.61
C ALA A 259 5.89 4.59 5.90
N ILE A 260 5.29 4.30 7.05
CA ILE A 260 3.92 4.69 7.42
C ILE A 260 3.69 6.20 7.34
N ASP A 261 4.68 7.00 7.73
CA ASP A 261 4.55 8.46 7.73
C ASP A 261 4.41 9.03 6.32
N ASP A 262 5.10 8.42 5.35
CA ASP A 262 5.03 8.81 3.94
C ASP A 262 3.83 8.17 3.25
N ALA A 263 3.61 6.88 3.49
CA ALA A 263 2.70 6.07 2.70
C ALA A 263 1.25 6.14 3.16
N GLY A 264 1.03 6.41 4.44
CA GLY A 264 -0.30 6.35 5.03
C GLY A 264 -1.29 7.31 4.37
N THR A 265 -0.85 8.46 3.82
CA THR A 265 -1.77 9.44 3.22
C THR A 265 -2.27 8.99 1.85
N TRP A 266 -1.40 8.52 0.96
CA TRP A 266 -1.86 8.04 -0.35
C TRP A 266 -2.62 6.70 -0.24
N LEU A 267 -2.28 5.85 0.73
CA LEU A 267 -3.08 4.65 1.04
C LEU A 267 -4.48 5.01 1.58
N GLN A 268 -4.55 6.07 2.39
CA GLN A 268 -5.81 6.63 2.86
C GLN A 268 -6.64 7.20 1.70
N GLU A 269 -6.02 7.84 0.72
CA GLU A 269 -6.68 8.31 -0.51
C GLU A 269 -7.15 7.14 -1.38
N ASP A 270 -6.34 6.10 -1.57
CA ASP A 270 -6.73 4.90 -2.32
C ASP A 270 -7.96 4.22 -1.70
N LEU A 271 -7.95 4.00 -0.38
CA LEU A 271 -9.10 3.43 0.34
C LEU A 271 -10.36 4.29 0.21
N ASN A 272 -10.23 5.62 0.20
CA ASN A 272 -11.36 6.52 -0.04
C ASN A 272 -11.88 6.40 -1.48
N GLY A 273 -10.99 6.33 -2.47
CA GLY A 273 -11.37 6.13 -3.86
C GLY A 273 -12.13 4.82 -4.06
N GLN A 274 -11.70 3.74 -3.39
CA GLN A 274 -12.39 2.44 -3.45
C GLN A 274 -13.80 2.47 -2.83
N LYS A 275 -14.03 3.26 -1.77
CA LYS A 275 -15.31 3.36 -1.05
C LYS A 275 -16.49 3.64 -1.99
N GLU A 276 -16.36 4.68 -2.81
CA GLU A 276 -17.44 5.15 -3.69
C GLU A 276 -17.42 4.46 -5.05
N TYR A 277 -16.22 4.31 -5.63
CA TYR A 277 -16.08 3.85 -7.01
C TYR A 277 -16.22 2.34 -7.17
N ARG A 278 -15.76 1.56 -6.18
CA ARG A 278 -15.74 0.09 -6.26
C ARG A 278 -16.75 -0.58 -5.33
N LEU A 279 -16.93 -0.05 -4.13
CA LEU A 279 -17.77 -0.70 -3.11
C LEU A 279 -19.21 -0.17 -3.07
N GLY A 280 -19.48 0.99 -3.68
CA GLY A 280 -20.80 1.62 -3.67
C GLY A 280 -21.31 1.96 -2.25
N LEU A 281 -20.38 2.29 -1.34
CA LEU A 281 -20.69 2.59 0.06
C LEU A 281 -21.04 4.08 0.22
N GLU A 282 -22.33 4.39 0.41
CA GLU A 282 -22.80 5.75 0.68
C GLU A 282 -22.41 6.22 2.08
N GLY A 283 -21.73 7.38 2.16
CA GLY A 283 -20.97 7.78 3.35
C GLY A 283 -21.78 8.20 4.57
N SER A 284 -23.03 8.65 4.43
CA SER A 284 -23.84 9.19 5.53
C SER A 284 -24.44 8.13 6.45
N TYR A 285 -24.42 6.86 6.06
CA TYR A 285 -25.18 5.80 6.75
C TYR A 285 -24.33 4.56 7.10
N LEU A 286 -23.00 4.66 7.03
CA LEU A 286 -22.13 3.55 7.43
C LEU A 286 -22.12 3.40 8.95
N ILE A 287 -22.49 2.20 9.40
CA ILE A 287 -22.60 1.87 10.81
C ILE A 287 -21.40 1.03 11.20
N GLU A 288 -20.65 1.51 12.18
CA GLU A 288 -19.63 0.72 12.83
C GLU A 288 -20.30 -0.28 13.78
N ARG A 289 -19.99 -1.56 13.64
CA ARG A 289 -20.65 -2.62 14.42
C ARG A 289 -19.87 -2.97 15.66
N ASP A 290 -20.57 -3.11 16.79
CA ASP A 290 -19.96 -3.49 18.07
C ASP A 290 -19.27 -4.85 17.99
N ILE A 291 -19.78 -5.77 17.17
CA ILE A 291 -19.11 -7.07 16.95
C ILE A 291 -17.67 -6.91 16.44
N VAL A 292 -17.40 -5.88 15.63
CA VAL A 292 -16.06 -5.60 15.10
C VAL A 292 -15.20 -4.99 16.18
N LYS A 293 -15.72 -4.00 16.93
CA LYS A 293 -15.01 -3.37 18.06
C LYS A 293 -14.62 -4.39 19.13
N ASN A 294 -15.58 -5.22 19.52
CA ASN A 294 -15.38 -6.25 20.53
C ASN A 294 -14.38 -7.30 20.03
N ALA A 295 -14.49 -7.71 18.76
CA ALA A 295 -13.55 -8.66 18.19
C ALA A 295 -12.13 -8.08 18.10
N MET A 296 -11.97 -6.80 17.72
CA MET A 296 -10.66 -6.13 17.59
C MET A 296 -9.81 -6.20 18.86
N ALA A 297 -10.44 -6.12 20.04
CA ALA A 297 -9.75 -6.26 21.33
C ALA A 297 -9.08 -7.64 21.51
N ASP A 298 -9.63 -8.69 20.88
CA ASP A 298 -9.14 -10.06 20.99
C ASP A 298 -8.07 -10.42 19.95
N TRP A 299 -7.84 -9.59 18.93
CA TRP A 299 -7.08 -9.97 17.74
C TRP A 299 -5.56 -9.95 17.89
N ILE A 300 -5.04 -9.77 19.10
CA ILE A 300 -3.63 -9.42 19.36
C ILE A 300 -2.67 -10.33 18.59
N ASN A 301 -2.89 -11.65 18.61
CA ASN A 301 -2.01 -12.64 17.99
C ASN A 301 -2.57 -13.25 16.69
N ASP A 302 -3.67 -12.72 16.15
CA ASP A 302 -4.28 -13.21 14.93
C ASP A 302 -3.70 -12.51 13.70
N ALA A 303 -2.95 -13.24 12.86
CA ALA A 303 -2.49 -12.73 11.56
C ALA A 303 -3.53 -12.92 10.44
N LEU A 304 -4.52 -13.78 10.67
CA LEU A 304 -5.61 -14.09 9.73
C LEU A 304 -6.93 -14.06 10.47
N ILE A 305 -7.85 -13.23 9.97
CA ILE A 305 -9.17 -13.00 10.56
C ILE A 305 -10.21 -13.08 9.45
N VAL A 306 -11.28 -13.82 9.69
CA VAL A 306 -12.29 -14.14 8.68
C VAL A 306 -13.65 -13.59 9.09
N PHE A 307 -14.20 -12.69 8.29
CA PHE A 307 -15.55 -12.15 8.43
C PHE A 307 -16.49 -13.02 7.62
N THR A 308 -17.42 -13.69 8.29
CA THR A 308 -18.38 -14.62 7.70
C THR A 308 -19.80 -14.07 7.80
N GLY A 309 -20.73 -14.55 7.00
CA GLY A 309 -22.13 -14.12 7.03
C GLY A 309 -22.72 -13.99 5.64
N GLU A 310 -24.04 -14.03 5.52
CA GLU A 310 -24.75 -13.93 4.25
C GLU A 310 -24.50 -12.60 3.51
N GLY A 311 -24.99 -12.52 2.27
CA GLY A 311 -24.93 -11.30 1.47
C GLY A 311 -25.61 -10.13 2.17
N GLY A 312 -25.12 -8.92 1.95
CA GLY A 312 -25.76 -7.70 2.48
C GLY A 312 -25.63 -7.41 3.97
N LEU A 313 -24.93 -8.25 4.75
CA LEU A 313 -24.80 -8.08 6.21
C LEU A 313 -23.66 -7.13 6.67
N GLY A 314 -23.04 -6.39 5.76
CA GLY A 314 -22.07 -5.33 6.09
C GLY A 314 -20.62 -5.78 6.29
N LYS A 315 -20.23 -6.99 5.85
CA LYS A 315 -18.84 -7.49 5.94
C LYS A 315 -17.83 -6.56 5.25
N THR A 316 -18.10 -6.19 4.01
CA THR A 316 -17.27 -5.29 3.21
C THR A 316 -17.16 -3.90 3.85
N THR A 317 -18.26 -3.39 4.41
CA THR A 317 -18.29 -2.11 5.15
C THR A 317 -17.38 -2.18 6.37
N ALA A 318 -17.51 -3.22 7.19
CA ALA A 318 -16.68 -3.41 8.38
C ALA A 318 -15.20 -3.54 8.04
N LEU A 319 -14.87 -4.30 6.99
CA LEU A 319 -13.51 -4.48 6.54
C LEU A 319 -12.91 -3.13 6.09
N TRP A 320 -13.63 -2.35 5.29
CA TRP A 320 -13.21 -0.99 4.92
C TRP A 320 -13.04 -0.07 6.13
N GLN A 321 -13.96 -0.09 7.10
CA GLN A 321 -13.89 0.72 8.32
C GLN A 321 -12.64 0.40 9.16
N VAL A 322 -12.32 -0.89 9.35
CA VAL A 322 -11.12 -1.32 10.09
C VAL A 322 -9.85 -0.83 9.40
N LEU A 323 -9.76 -1.01 8.07
CA LEU A 323 -8.61 -0.52 7.30
C LEU A 323 -8.49 1.01 7.36
N ARG A 324 -9.62 1.70 7.21
CA ARG A 324 -9.69 3.17 7.25
C ARG A 324 -9.22 3.73 8.59
N ALA A 325 -9.68 3.13 9.69
CA ALA A 325 -9.27 3.50 11.04
C ALA A 325 -7.76 3.29 11.25
N GLY A 326 -7.16 2.28 10.61
CA GLY A 326 -5.72 2.02 10.70
C GLY A 326 -4.85 3.10 10.05
N VAL A 327 -5.26 3.65 8.90
CA VAL A 327 -4.45 4.65 8.15
C VAL A 327 -4.70 6.09 8.57
N ASP A 328 -5.72 6.34 9.41
CA ASP A 328 -6.08 7.68 9.86
C ASP A 328 -4.89 8.39 10.52
N LYS A 329 -4.68 9.67 10.22
CA LYS A 329 -3.59 10.47 10.79
C LYS A 329 -3.72 10.61 12.31
N THR A 330 -4.95 10.51 12.83
CA THR A 330 -5.24 10.56 14.27
C THR A 330 -5.13 9.20 14.95
N ALA A 331 -4.94 8.12 14.20
CA ALA A 331 -4.84 6.78 14.74
C ALA A 331 -3.56 6.63 15.57
N SER A 332 -3.70 5.99 16.73
CA SER A 332 -2.58 5.61 17.58
C SER A 332 -2.66 4.12 17.91
N PRO A 333 -1.78 3.27 17.35
CA PRO A 333 -0.78 3.59 16.33
C PRO A 333 -1.36 3.72 14.91
N ARG A 334 -0.73 4.52 14.05
CA ARG A 334 -1.03 4.58 12.61
C ARG A 334 -0.40 3.40 11.88
N ARG A 335 -1.13 2.78 10.95
CA ARG A 335 -0.72 1.59 10.17
C ARG A 335 -0.78 1.84 8.68
N LEU A 336 -0.13 0.97 7.90
CA LEU A 336 -0.46 0.81 6.48
C LEU A 336 -1.76 0.01 6.38
N ALA A 337 -2.62 0.37 5.42
CA ALA A 337 -3.77 -0.45 5.11
C ALA A 337 -4.15 -0.41 3.63
N ALA A 338 -4.61 -1.55 3.12
CA ALA A 338 -5.05 -1.66 1.73
C ALA A 338 -6.18 -2.67 1.59
N LEU A 339 -7.00 -2.47 0.57
CA LEU A 339 -8.14 -3.33 0.24
C LEU A 339 -7.94 -3.98 -1.12
N ILE A 340 -8.02 -5.31 -1.15
CA ILE A 340 -8.02 -6.14 -2.35
C ILE A 340 -9.46 -6.58 -2.62
N THR A 341 -9.95 -6.28 -3.82
CA THR A 341 -11.28 -6.63 -4.33
C THR A 341 -11.15 -7.41 -5.63
N ALA A 342 -12.08 -8.32 -5.92
CA ALA A 342 -12.11 -9.03 -7.20
C ALA A 342 -12.21 -8.03 -8.37
N GLY A 343 -11.19 -7.97 -9.24
CA GLY A 343 -11.14 -7.02 -10.35
C GLY A 343 -9.84 -7.10 -11.16
N THR A 344 -9.79 -6.35 -12.26
CA THR A 344 -8.61 -6.20 -13.11
C THR A 344 -7.52 -5.41 -12.39
N GLY A 345 -6.27 -5.89 -12.43
CA GLY A 345 -5.12 -5.21 -11.80
C GLY A 345 -4.85 -5.61 -10.34
N MET A 346 -5.43 -6.73 -9.88
CA MET A 346 -5.10 -7.29 -8.56
C MET A 346 -3.65 -7.82 -8.51
N PRO A 347 -2.93 -7.61 -7.39
CA PRO A 347 -1.64 -8.27 -7.17
C PRO A 347 -1.78 -9.80 -7.10
N LYS A 348 -0.89 -10.55 -7.76
CA LYS A 348 -0.91 -12.02 -7.75
C LYS A 348 -0.35 -12.61 -6.45
N SER A 349 0.36 -11.81 -5.66
CA SER A 349 0.90 -12.19 -4.36
C SER A 349 1.05 -10.98 -3.44
N PHE A 350 1.37 -11.23 -2.17
CA PHE A 350 1.67 -10.17 -1.22
C PHE A 350 2.94 -9.40 -1.61
N GLY A 351 3.95 -10.11 -2.13
CA GLY A 351 5.18 -9.52 -2.66
C GLY A 351 4.95 -8.58 -3.84
N GLU A 352 4.10 -8.97 -4.80
CA GLU A 352 3.74 -8.09 -5.91
C GLU A 352 3.05 -6.81 -5.43
N LEU A 353 2.17 -6.90 -4.42
CA LEU A 353 1.52 -5.71 -3.84
C LEU A 353 2.55 -4.73 -3.26
N VAL A 354 3.49 -5.22 -2.44
CA VAL A 354 4.50 -4.38 -1.81
C VAL A 354 5.47 -3.80 -2.86
N ASP A 355 5.84 -4.56 -3.89
CA ASP A 355 6.71 -4.06 -4.95
C ASP A 355 6.02 -3.00 -5.83
N GLN A 356 4.71 -3.15 -6.11
CA GLN A 356 3.92 -2.10 -6.74
C GLN A 356 3.93 -0.81 -5.90
N TRP A 357 3.82 -0.92 -4.57
CA TRP A 357 3.90 0.25 -3.68
C TRP A 357 5.27 0.91 -3.70
N ARG A 358 6.35 0.13 -3.84
CA ARG A 358 7.72 0.64 -3.95
C ARG A 358 8.01 1.25 -5.32
N GLY A 359 7.18 0.98 -6.32
CA GLY A 359 7.40 1.35 -7.72
C GLY A 359 8.45 0.50 -8.43
N SER A 360 8.57 -0.76 -8.02
CA SER A 360 9.43 -1.74 -8.72
C SER A 360 8.73 -2.26 -9.97
N GLU A 361 9.47 -2.32 -11.09
CA GLU A 361 8.98 -2.88 -12.35
C GLU A 361 9.00 -4.41 -12.36
N SER A 362 9.84 -5.02 -11.50
CA SER A 362 10.00 -6.46 -11.39
C SER A 362 9.33 -6.96 -10.11
N ALA A 363 8.13 -7.53 -10.24
CA ALA A 363 7.42 -8.10 -9.10
C ALA A 363 8.16 -9.31 -8.51
N THR A 364 8.62 -9.19 -7.27
CA THR A 364 9.04 -10.34 -6.46
C THR A 364 7.84 -11.23 -6.18
N LYS A 365 8.06 -12.53 -6.32
CA LYS A 365 7.09 -13.54 -5.86
C LYS A 365 7.35 -13.95 -4.40
N ASP A 366 8.38 -13.40 -3.75
CA ASP A 366 8.73 -13.75 -2.37
C ASP A 366 7.96 -12.89 -1.36
N ASP A 367 6.89 -13.48 -0.82
CA ASP A 367 6.01 -12.84 0.16
C ASP A 367 6.72 -12.62 1.52
N SER A 368 7.68 -13.47 1.88
CA SER A 368 8.50 -13.31 3.09
C SER A 368 9.49 -12.15 2.94
N LEU A 369 10.09 -11.98 1.76
CA LEU A 369 10.94 -10.83 1.47
C LEU A 369 10.15 -9.52 1.60
N ALA A 370 8.94 -9.47 1.07
CA ALA A 370 8.07 -8.29 1.16
C ALA A 370 7.72 -7.92 2.61
N LEU A 371 7.46 -8.90 3.47
CA LEU A 371 7.26 -8.66 4.90
C LEU A 371 8.51 -8.05 5.56
N ARG A 372 9.70 -8.57 5.22
CA ARG A 372 10.97 -8.00 5.72
C ARG A 372 11.18 -6.57 5.25
N ARG A 373 10.81 -6.23 4.01
CA ARG A 373 10.88 -4.86 3.49
C ARG A 373 10.01 -3.91 4.30
N LEU A 374 8.77 -4.31 4.61
CA LEU A 374 7.87 -3.52 5.45
C LEU A 374 8.39 -3.34 6.88
N GLN A 375 8.95 -4.40 7.47
CA GLN A 375 9.57 -4.34 8.80
C GLN A 375 10.79 -3.42 8.81
N CYS A 376 11.62 -3.45 7.77
CA CYS A 376 12.79 -2.59 7.64
C CYS A 376 12.40 -1.11 7.53
N ALA A 377 11.35 -0.80 6.77
CA ALA A 377 10.86 0.56 6.60
C ALA A 377 10.14 1.13 7.84
N ASN A 378 9.68 0.25 8.76
CA ASN A 378 8.80 0.62 9.87
C ASN A 378 9.25 -0.02 11.20
N GLY A 379 10.57 -0.11 11.43
CA GLY A 379 11.15 -0.82 12.58
C GLY A 379 10.70 -0.29 13.94
N ASP A 380 10.43 1.01 14.03
CA ASP A 380 10.02 1.69 15.27
C ASP A 380 8.50 1.71 15.50
N VAL A 381 7.72 1.15 14.58
CA VAL A 381 6.25 1.18 14.65
C VAL A 381 5.70 -0.02 15.40
N GLN A 382 4.75 0.23 16.30
CA GLN A 382 4.05 -0.83 17.02
C GLN A 382 3.25 -1.72 16.05
N ARG A 383 3.54 -3.03 16.09
CA ARG A 383 2.88 -4.06 15.28
C ARG A 383 1.37 -4.17 15.59
N PRO A 384 0.54 -4.63 14.63
CA PRO A 384 0.89 -4.97 13.25
C PRO A 384 1.22 -3.71 12.44
N ILE A 385 2.21 -3.75 11.55
CA ILE A 385 2.59 -2.63 10.67
C ILE A 385 1.54 -2.45 9.56
N LEU A 386 0.99 -3.57 9.07
CA LEU A 386 0.06 -3.62 7.95
C LEU A 386 -1.27 -4.30 8.31
N LEU A 387 -2.37 -3.68 7.88
CA LEU A 387 -3.70 -4.29 7.78
C LEU A 387 -4.06 -4.49 6.30
N LEU A 388 -4.21 -5.73 5.86
CA LEU A 388 -4.62 -6.06 4.49
C LEU A 388 -6.05 -6.59 4.51
N GLY A 389 -6.89 -6.07 3.63
CA GLY A 389 -8.24 -6.56 3.41
C GLY A 389 -8.34 -7.37 2.12
N LEU A 390 -9.02 -8.51 2.17
CA LEU A 390 -9.40 -9.31 1.00
C LEU A 390 -10.92 -9.47 1.01
N ASP A 391 -11.62 -8.74 0.15
CA ASP A 391 -13.07 -8.77 0.07
C ASP A 391 -13.56 -9.83 -0.93
N GLY A 392 -14.49 -10.67 -0.50
CA GLY A 392 -15.19 -11.63 -1.35
C GLY A 392 -14.36 -12.86 -1.71
N ALA A 393 -13.72 -13.51 -0.74
CA ALA A 393 -12.96 -14.75 -1.00
C ALA A 393 -13.80 -15.91 -1.57
N ASP A 394 -15.13 -15.86 -1.40
CA ASP A 394 -16.05 -16.82 -2.03
C ASP A 394 -16.45 -16.43 -3.48
N GLU A 395 -16.15 -15.21 -3.92
CA GLU A 395 -16.46 -14.72 -5.28
C GLU A 395 -15.45 -15.18 -6.34
N THR A 396 -14.65 -16.21 -6.03
CA THR A 396 -13.63 -16.86 -6.89
C THR A 396 -14.15 -17.41 -8.22
N HIS A 397 -15.47 -17.50 -8.40
CA HIS A 397 -16.10 -17.87 -9.67
C HIS A 397 -15.95 -16.78 -10.75
N SER A 398 -15.59 -15.56 -10.37
CA SER A 398 -15.41 -14.42 -11.27
C SER A 398 -14.11 -14.50 -12.09
N SER A 399 -13.05 -15.13 -11.57
CA SER A 399 -11.75 -15.23 -12.24
C SER A 399 -10.85 -16.30 -11.62
N ASN A 400 -10.27 -17.17 -12.45
CA ASN A 400 -9.24 -18.12 -12.00
C ASN A 400 -8.00 -17.40 -11.44
N ALA A 401 -7.62 -16.26 -12.04
CA ALA A 401 -6.49 -15.46 -11.58
C ALA A 401 -6.75 -14.87 -10.18
N PHE A 402 -7.97 -14.41 -9.92
CA PHE A 402 -8.35 -13.96 -8.57
C PHE A 402 -8.23 -15.08 -7.55
N ARG A 403 -8.76 -16.26 -7.89
CA ARG A 403 -8.72 -17.43 -7.01
C ARG A 403 -7.28 -17.84 -6.65
N GLU A 404 -6.39 -17.86 -7.64
CA GLU A 404 -4.97 -18.20 -7.43
C GLU A 404 -4.25 -17.16 -6.57
N ALA A 405 -4.48 -15.87 -6.83
CA ALA A 405 -3.90 -14.77 -6.05
C ALA A 405 -4.40 -14.79 -4.60
N ALA A 406 -5.72 -14.91 -4.40
CA ALA A 406 -6.35 -14.99 -3.10
C ALA A 406 -5.84 -16.20 -2.30
N ALA A 407 -5.75 -17.38 -2.94
CA ALA A 407 -5.22 -18.58 -2.32
C ALA A 407 -3.78 -18.38 -1.82
N ARG A 408 -2.90 -17.84 -2.67
CA ARG A 408 -1.50 -17.58 -2.32
C ARG A 408 -1.36 -16.58 -1.17
N ILE A 409 -2.10 -15.48 -1.22
CA ILE A 409 -2.08 -14.47 -0.15
C ILE A 409 -2.58 -15.08 1.16
N MET A 410 -3.71 -15.82 1.13
CA MET A 410 -4.24 -16.48 2.32
C MET A 410 -3.29 -17.54 2.89
N ASP A 411 -2.63 -18.33 2.05
CA ASP A 411 -1.65 -19.34 2.49
C ASP A 411 -0.44 -18.72 3.20
N PHE A 412 0.08 -17.60 2.66
CA PHE A 412 1.15 -16.84 3.32
C PHE A 412 0.72 -16.33 4.71
N PHE A 413 -0.45 -15.69 4.81
CA PHE A 413 -0.96 -15.17 6.08
C PHE A 413 -1.41 -16.27 7.04
N TRP A 414 -1.77 -17.45 6.53
CA TRP A 414 -2.01 -18.64 7.34
C TRP A 414 -0.72 -19.15 7.99
N THR A 415 0.37 -19.23 7.22
CA THR A 415 1.69 -19.57 7.75
C THR A 415 2.12 -18.56 8.84
N LEU A 416 1.92 -17.26 8.56
CA LEU A 416 2.18 -16.20 9.54
C LEU A 416 1.28 -16.33 10.79
N HIS A 417 0.02 -16.72 10.60
CA HIS A 417 -0.91 -16.95 11.70
C HIS A 417 -0.41 -18.07 12.61
N GLN A 418 -0.02 -19.21 12.04
CA GLN A 418 0.50 -20.34 12.82
C GLN A 418 1.75 -19.94 13.62
N GLN A 419 2.64 -19.15 13.04
CA GLN A 419 3.86 -18.69 13.69
C GLN A 419 3.58 -17.78 14.90
N TYR A 420 2.59 -16.88 14.81
CA TYR A 420 2.36 -15.83 15.81
C TYR A 420 1.23 -16.12 16.80
N LYS A 421 0.39 -17.14 16.58
CA LYS A 421 -0.80 -17.37 17.41
C LYS A 421 -0.49 -17.60 18.90
N GLU A 422 0.65 -18.21 19.22
CA GLU A 422 1.15 -18.42 20.59
C GLU A 422 2.32 -17.51 20.96
N SER A 423 2.70 -16.60 20.06
CA SER A 423 3.79 -15.67 20.29
C SER A 423 3.40 -14.63 21.34
N LEU A 424 4.40 -14.17 22.11
CA LEU A 424 4.25 -13.00 22.98
C LEU A 424 4.19 -11.70 22.17
N GLU A 425 4.79 -11.70 20.99
CA GLU A 425 4.74 -10.56 20.06
C GLU A 425 3.57 -10.70 19.08
N PRO A 426 2.84 -9.62 18.77
CA PRO A 426 1.82 -9.62 17.73
C PRO A 426 2.44 -9.76 16.32
N PRO A 427 1.69 -10.31 15.35
CA PRO A 427 2.17 -10.48 13.99
C PRO A 427 2.47 -9.12 13.33
N PRO A 428 3.51 -9.03 12.49
CA PRO A 428 3.89 -7.79 11.80
C PRO A 428 2.87 -7.34 10.75
N ALA A 429 2.03 -8.25 10.23
CA ALA A 429 0.97 -7.94 9.29
C ALA A 429 -0.26 -8.79 9.61
N ARG A 430 -1.44 -8.28 9.26
CA ARG A 430 -2.72 -8.97 9.45
C ARG A 430 -3.56 -8.94 8.19
N LEU A 431 -4.14 -10.07 7.83
CA LEU A 431 -5.11 -10.22 6.76
C LEU A 431 -6.53 -10.37 7.33
N LEU A 432 -7.43 -9.51 6.86
CA LEU A 432 -8.86 -9.54 7.10
C LEU A 432 -9.52 -10.06 5.82
N VAL A 433 -10.21 -11.19 5.89
CA VAL A 433 -10.87 -11.81 4.72
C VAL A 433 -12.37 -11.76 4.90
N SER A 434 -13.13 -11.31 3.90
CA SER A 434 -14.59 -11.46 3.90
C SER A 434 -15.01 -12.65 3.05
N CYS A 435 -15.92 -13.47 3.57
CA CYS A 435 -16.56 -14.54 2.82
C CYS A 435 -17.98 -14.81 3.33
N ARG A 436 -18.76 -15.61 2.58
CA ARG A 436 -20.08 -16.05 3.06
C ARG A 436 -20.00 -17.09 4.17
N ARG A 437 -19.17 -18.12 3.99
CA ARG A 437 -19.07 -19.26 4.91
C ARG A 437 -17.61 -19.59 5.24
N PRO A 438 -17.30 -20.11 6.44
CA PRO A 438 -15.95 -20.49 6.84
C PRO A 438 -15.24 -21.41 5.84
N GLU A 439 -15.97 -22.37 5.26
CA GLU A 439 -15.43 -23.39 4.36
C GLU A 439 -14.80 -22.78 3.09
N GLU A 440 -15.22 -21.58 2.72
CA GLU A 440 -14.69 -20.83 1.57
C GLU A 440 -13.26 -20.33 1.81
N VAL A 441 -12.84 -20.15 3.07
CA VAL A 441 -11.45 -19.86 3.43
C VAL A 441 -10.72 -21.15 3.77
N GLU A 442 -11.37 -22.08 4.47
CA GLU A 442 -10.77 -23.36 4.89
C GLU A 442 -10.23 -24.16 3.70
N LYS A 443 -10.91 -24.13 2.55
CA LYS A 443 -10.43 -24.78 1.31
C LYS A 443 -9.06 -24.28 0.82
N PHE A 444 -8.63 -23.08 1.21
CA PHE A 444 -7.35 -22.51 0.82
C PHE A 444 -6.24 -22.75 1.85
N ILE A 445 -6.60 -22.98 3.11
CA ILE A 445 -5.64 -23.20 4.21
C ILE A 445 -5.51 -24.68 4.60
N GLN A 446 -6.33 -25.56 4.02
CA GLN A 446 -6.20 -27.02 4.15
C GLN A 446 -4.92 -27.48 3.46
N THR A 447 -4.01 -28.08 4.23
CA THR A 447 -2.74 -28.61 3.76
C THR A 447 -2.94 -29.76 2.77
N VAL A 448 -1.94 -29.95 1.91
CA VAL A 448 -1.79 -30.90 0.78
C VAL A 448 -2.09 -32.39 1.13
N THR A 449 -2.50 -32.75 2.35
CA THR A 449 -2.71 -34.12 2.82
C THR A 449 -4.16 -34.51 3.15
N GLY A 450 -5.13 -33.62 2.97
CA GLY A 450 -6.56 -34.02 2.97
C GLY A 450 -7.13 -34.49 4.33
N ARG A 451 -6.52 -34.13 5.46
CA ARG A 451 -7.08 -34.36 6.80
C ARG A 451 -6.95 -33.12 7.70
N GLY A 452 -8.02 -32.33 7.75
CA GLY A 452 -8.25 -31.28 8.75
C GLY A 452 -7.29 -30.10 8.68
N VAL A 453 -7.70 -28.98 9.28
CA VAL A 453 -6.82 -27.83 9.52
C VAL A 453 -5.77 -28.28 10.54
N SER A 454 -4.60 -28.77 10.09
CA SER A 454 -3.46 -28.99 10.98
C SER A 454 -2.92 -27.62 11.38
N GLY A 455 -3.38 -27.08 12.50
CA GLY A 455 -3.01 -25.75 12.97
C GLY A 455 -4.10 -25.11 13.82
N LYS A 456 -3.77 -23.99 14.46
CA LYS A 456 -4.72 -23.21 15.25
C LYS A 456 -5.66 -22.44 14.32
N PRO A 457 -6.99 -22.55 14.48
CA PRO A 457 -7.93 -21.94 13.55
C PRO A 457 -7.83 -20.41 13.60
N PRO A 458 -8.12 -19.73 12.47
CA PRO A 458 -8.20 -18.28 12.46
C PRO A 458 -9.38 -17.80 13.31
N LYS A 459 -9.37 -16.51 13.69
CA LYS A 459 -10.54 -15.90 14.34
C LYS A 459 -11.63 -15.69 13.30
N TYR A 460 -12.80 -16.27 13.54
CA TYR A 460 -14.00 -16.03 12.76
C TYR A 460 -14.88 -14.99 13.45
N VAL A 461 -15.31 -13.98 12.70
CA VAL A 461 -16.27 -12.95 13.11
C VAL A 461 -17.53 -13.14 12.29
N ARG A 462 -18.63 -13.55 12.94
CA ARG A 462 -19.89 -13.87 12.26
C ARG A 462 -20.78 -12.64 12.19
N PHE A 463 -21.01 -12.15 10.98
CA PHE A 463 -21.96 -11.08 10.72
C PHE A 463 -23.35 -11.67 10.56
N GLU A 464 -24.25 -11.18 11.41
CA GLU A 464 -25.69 -11.43 11.33
C GLU A 464 -26.41 -10.12 11.01
N GLU A 465 -27.73 -10.13 10.91
CA GLU A 465 -28.51 -8.89 10.89
C GLU A 465 -28.24 -8.05 12.15
N PHE A 466 -28.58 -6.76 12.11
CA PHE A 466 -28.45 -5.93 13.31
C PHE A 466 -29.27 -6.52 14.44
N THR A 467 -28.67 -6.58 15.63
CA THR A 467 -29.41 -6.88 16.86
C THR A 467 -30.37 -5.73 17.18
N VAL A 468 -31.39 -6.01 18.01
CA VAL A 468 -32.28 -4.95 18.48
C VAL A 468 -31.50 -3.88 19.26
N ALA A 469 -30.47 -4.27 20.00
CA ALA A 469 -29.57 -3.35 20.69
C ALA A 469 -28.78 -2.44 19.73
N GLU A 470 -28.24 -3.00 18.64
CA GLU A 470 -27.58 -2.22 17.58
C GLU A 470 -28.56 -1.20 16.97
N ILE A 471 -29.78 -1.62 16.61
CA ILE A 471 -30.81 -0.70 16.09
C ILE A 471 -31.19 0.36 17.12
N TRP A 472 -31.35 -0.02 18.39
CA TRP A 472 -31.64 0.93 19.45
C TRP A 472 -30.58 2.03 19.53
N MET A 473 -29.31 1.66 19.55
CA MET A 473 -28.20 2.61 19.57
C MET A 473 -28.19 3.54 18.36
N LEU A 474 -28.63 3.06 17.19
CA LEU A 474 -28.77 3.88 15.99
C LEU A 474 -29.90 4.89 16.13
N LEU A 475 -31.05 4.46 16.65
CA LEU A 475 -32.23 5.31 16.86
C LEU A 475 -31.99 6.43 17.87
N GLN A 476 -30.99 6.31 18.75
CA GLN A 476 -30.58 7.36 19.69
C GLN A 476 -29.74 8.48 19.05
N ARG A 477 -29.27 8.32 17.80
CA ARG A 477 -28.47 9.35 17.14
C ARG A 477 -29.36 10.53 16.70
N PRO A 478 -28.92 11.78 16.88
CA PRO A 478 -29.66 12.93 16.38
C PRO A 478 -29.78 12.87 14.84
N ASP A 479 -30.91 13.32 14.32
CA ASP A 479 -31.22 13.40 12.88
C ASP A 479 -31.14 12.07 12.12
N ILE A 480 -31.23 10.93 12.83
CA ILE A 480 -31.16 9.61 12.21
C ILE A 480 -32.40 9.32 11.36
N ALA A 481 -33.60 9.58 11.87
CA ALA A 481 -34.84 9.39 11.13
C ALA A 481 -35.91 10.37 11.62
N SER A 482 -37.06 10.40 10.97
CA SER A 482 -38.19 11.24 11.39
C SER A 482 -38.55 10.95 12.86
N PRO A 483 -38.86 11.98 13.68
CA PRO A 483 -39.15 11.76 15.10
C PRO A 483 -40.28 10.75 15.35
N ASP A 484 -41.32 10.75 14.51
CA ASP A 484 -42.43 9.78 14.59
C ASP A 484 -41.98 8.36 14.22
N ALA A 485 -41.14 8.18 13.20
CA ALA A 485 -40.60 6.85 12.88
C ALA A 485 -39.69 6.33 14.00
N VAL A 486 -38.83 7.20 14.57
CA VAL A 486 -37.97 6.84 15.70
C VAL A 486 -38.81 6.40 16.89
N GLN A 487 -39.80 7.21 17.31
CA GLN A 487 -40.66 6.89 18.45
C GLN A 487 -41.32 5.51 18.32
N ARG A 488 -41.82 5.18 17.12
CA ARG A 488 -42.47 3.90 16.85
C ARG A 488 -41.50 2.72 16.79
N LEU A 489 -40.32 2.90 16.18
CA LEU A 489 -39.29 1.86 16.11
C LEU A 489 -38.67 1.57 17.50
N VAL A 490 -38.49 2.61 18.31
CA VAL A 490 -38.11 2.51 19.74
C VAL A 490 -39.17 1.68 20.46
N ARG A 491 -40.45 2.07 20.40
CA ARG A 491 -41.51 1.28 21.02
C ARG A 491 -41.55 -0.17 20.53
N ALA A 492 -41.35 -0.41 19.23
CA ALA A 492 -41.28 -1.77 18.68
C ALA A 492 -40.08 -2.57 19.19
N ALA A 493 -38.95 -1.93 19.46
CA ALA A 493 -37.75 -2.56 20.02
C ALA A 493 -37.90 -2.90 21.51
N GLU A 494 -38.62 -2.08 22.29
CA GLU A 494 -38.93 -2.35 23.71
C GLU A 494 -39.81 -3.59 23.90
N LEU A 495 -40.68 -3.88 22.93
CA LEU A 495 -41.60 -5.02 22.97
C LEU A 495 -40.91 -6.38 22.82
N ASN A 496 -39.58 -6.40 22.60
CA ASN A 496 -38.72 -7.56 22.42
C ASN A 496 -39.27 -8.57 21.37
N PRO A 497 -38.83 -8.52 20.11
CA PRO A 497 -39.43 -9.23 18.99
C PRO A 497 -39.11 -10.74 18.96
N ASP A 498 -39.21 -11.44 20.09
CA ASP A 498 -39.36 -12.89 20.05
C ASP A 498 -40.71 -13.22 19.39
N GLN A 499 -40.70 -14.20 18.48
CA GLN A 499 -41.80 -14.52 17.55
C GLN A 499 -43.18 -14.71 18.22
N ALA A 500 -43.22 -15.00 19.52
CA ALA A 500 -44.46 -15.18 20.27
C ALA A 500 -45.24 -13.87 20.53
N TYR A 501 -44.58 -12.70 20.60
CA TYR A 501 -45.26 -11.42 20.90
C TYR A 501 -45.85 -10.75 19.65
N ALA A 502 -45.25 -10.94 18.47
CA ALA A 502 -45.71 -10.34 17.21
C ALA A 502 -47.13 -10.79 16.81
N THR A 503 -47.56 -11.96 17.29
CA THR A 503 -48.91 -12.51 17.07
C THR A 503 -49.97 -11.97 18.04
N THR A 504 -49.57 -11.38 19.17
CA THR A 504 -50.48 -10.91 20.24
C THR A 504 -50.47 -9.40 20.45
N ALA A 505 -49.59 -8.65 19.76
CA ALA A 505 -49.51 -7.20 19.85
C ALA A 505 -50.75 -6.50 19.24
N PRO A 506 -51.17 -5.33 19.77
CA PRO A 506 -52.17 -4.48 19.14
C PRO A 506 -51.81 -4.18 17.68
N ALA A 507 -52.82 -4.12 16.78
CA ALA A 507 -52.61 -4.04 15.33
C ALA A 507 -51.72 -2.87 14.87
N TYR A 508 -51.68 -1.77 15.63
CA TYR A 508 -50.84 -0.60 15.36
C TYR A 508 -49.35 -0.85 15.63
N ASP A 509 -49.02 -1.64 16.66
CA ASP A 509 -47.63 -1.97 17.01
C ASP A 509 -47.06 -3.07 16.10
N ARG A 510 -47.94 -3.90 15.50
CA ARG A 510 -47.54 -5.00 14.60
C ARG A 510 -46.77 -4.54 13.36
N GLN A 511 -47.20 -3.44 12.72
CA GLN A 511 -46.52 -2.93 11.52
C GLN A 511 -45.14 -2.36 11.82
N ALA A 512 -45.00 -1.67 12.96
CA ALA A 512 -43.71 -1.17 13.41
C ALA A 512 -42.75 -2.32 13.76
N VAL A 513 -43.24 -3.41 14.37
CA VAL A 513 -42.45 -4.63 14.62
C VAL A 513 -42.01 -5.32 13.33
N MET A 514 -42.89 -5.45 12.34
CA MET A 514 -42.54 -6.00 11.02
C MET A 514 -41.51 -5.13 10.28
N SER A 515 -41.70 -3.81 10.32
CA SER A 515 -40.78 -2.83 9.75
C SER A 515 -39.41 -2.93 10.43
N LEU A 516 -39.37 -2.97 11.77
CA LEU A 516 -38.16 -3.15 12.55
C LEU A 516 -37.43 -4.43 12.14
N SER A 517 -38.14 -5.56 12.00
CA SER A 517 -37.55 -6.83 11.56
C SER A 517 -36.88 -6.73 10.19
N LEU A 518 -37.47 -6.00 9.24
CA LEU A 518 -36.85 -5.76 7.92
C LEU A 518 -35.62 -4.84 8.02
N LEU A 519 -35.74 -3.79 8.83
CA LEU A 519 -34.71 -2.78 9.04
C LEU A 519 -33.48 -3.30 9.79
N ARG A 520 -33.53 -4.50 10.38
CA ARG A 520 -32.34 -5.19 10.88
C ARG A 520 -31.36 -5.57 9.76
N HIS A 521 -31.83 -5.67 8.51
CA HIS A 521 -30.94 -5.90 7.37
C HIS A 521 -30.17 -4.60 7.02
N PRO A 522 -28.82 -4.58 7.05
CA PRO A 522 -28.06 -3.33 6.95
C PRO A 522 -28.29 -2.50 5.68
N ILE A 523 -28.51 -3.15 4.53
CA ILE A 523 -28.80 -2.42 3.30
C ILE A 523 -30.21 -1.81 3.33
N LEU A 524 -31.19 -2.52 3.91
CA LEU A 524 -32.55 -1.99 4.02
C LEU A 524 -32.61 -0.82 5.00
N TRP A 525 -31.84 -0.90 6.09
CA TRP A 525 -31.60 0.25 6.96
C TRP A 525 -31.08 1.45 6.15
N SER A 526 -30.01 1.28 5.38
CA SER A 526 -29.45 2.38 4.56
C SER A 526 -30.46 2.93 3.56
N CYS A 527 -31.27 2.08 2.92
CA CYS A 527 -32.30 2.52 1.98
C CYS A 527 -33.43 3.30 2.68
N PHE A 528 -33.81 2.89 3.89
CA PHE A 528 -34.80 3.58 4.71
C PHE A 528 -34.32 4.97 5.13
N MET A 529 -33.03 5.07 5.48
CA MET A 529 -32.39 6.33 5.84
C MET A 529 -32.34 7.33 4.66
N ALA A 530 -32.37 6.84 3.42
CA ALA A 530 -32.43 7.66 2.21
C ALA A 530 -33.85 8.09 1.81
N LEU A 531 -34.89 7.63 2.53
CA LEU A 531 -36.27 8.09 2.34
C LEU A 531 -36.48 9.48 2.97
N THR A 532 -37.44 10.22 2.44
CA THR A 532 -37.85 11.50 3.07
C THR A 532 -38.50 11.25 4.44
N PRO A 533 -38.47 12.21 5.38
CA PRO A 533 -39.09 12.02 6.70
C PRO A 533 -40.57 11.59 6.67
N PRO A 534 -41.43 12.11 5.76
CA PRO A 534 -42.80 11.60 5.62
C PRO A 534 -42.87 10.15 5.15
N GLN A 535 -42.00 9.74 4.23
CA GLN A 535 -41.93 8.36 3.75
C GLN A 535 -41.43 7.40 4.83
N GLN A 536 -40.48 7.83 5.68
CA GLN A 536 -40.01 7.04 6.82
C GLN A 536 -41.15 6.74 7.80
N SER A 537 -41.91 7.78 8.20
CA SER A 537 -43.10 7.63 9.05
C SER A 537 -44.17 6.74 8.42
N ALA A 538 -44.44 6.93 7.12
CA ALA A 538 -45.40 6.13 6.38
C ALA A 538 -44.99 4.65 6.27
N PHE A 539 -43.69 4.36 6.08
CA PHE A 539 -43.16 3.01 6.02
C PHE A 539 -43.39 2.26 7.33
N VAL A 540 -43.02 2.86 8.47
CA VAL A 540 -43.23 2.25 9.80
C VAL A 540 -44.72 2.06 10.12
N SER A 541 -45.59 2.83 9.45
CA SER A 541 -47.05 2.69 9.53
C SER A 541 -47.63 1.59 8.62
N GLY A 542 -46.81 0.91 7.81
CA GLY A 542 -47.25 -0.12 6.87
C GLY A 542 -47.84 0.43 5.56
N ASN A 543 -47.51 1.66 5.16
CA ASN A 543 -47.99 2.23 3.90
C ASN A 543 -47.31 1.56 2.68
N ALA A 544 -48.12 1.07 1.74
CA ALA A 544 -47.65 0.38 0.54
C ALA A 544 -46.76 1.25 -0.36
N GLN A 545 -47.10 2.53 -0.57
CA GLN A 545 -46.29 3.44 -1.41
C GLN A 545 -44.91 3.71 -0.80
N ALA A 546 -44.82 3.80 0.54
CA ALA A 546 -43.55 3.96 1.23
C ALA A 546 -42.70 2.67 1.17
N GLN A 547 -43.33 1.50 1.20
CA GLN A 547 -42.67 0.22 0.98
C GLN A 547 -42.16 0.07 -0.47
N ASP A 548 -42.94 0.52 -1.46
CA ASP A 548 -42.51 0.58 -2.85
C ASP A 548 -41.35 1.56 -3.06
N ALA A 549 -41.38 2.72 -2.37
CA ALA A 549 -40.26 3.65 -2.39
C ALA A 549 -38.97 3.04 -1.82
N LEU A 550 -39.07 2.28 -0.72
CA LEU A 550 -37.93 1.53 -0.16
C LEU A 550 -37.41 0.48 -1.15
N ALA A 551 -38.31 -0.27 -1.81
CA ALA A 551 -37.95 -1.26 -2.82
C ALA A 551 -37.22 -0.64 -4.01
N ALA A 552 -37.74 0.47 -4.54
CA ALA A 552 -37.13 1.22 -5.63
C ALA A 552 -35.72 1.69 -5.26
N ARG A 553 -35.52 2.22 -4.05
CA ARG A 553 -34.19 2.62 -3.54
C ARG A 553 -33.22 1.45 -3.44
N TYR A 554 -33.67 0.30 -2.92
CA TYR A 554 -32.84 -0.90 -2.84
C TYR A 554 -32.38 -1.35 -4.23
N LEU A 555 -33.30 -1.40 -5.20
CA LEU A 555 -32.99 -1.84 -6.56
C LEU A 555 -32.11 -0.84 -7.30
N GLU A 556 -32.31 0.46 -7.11
CA GLU A 556 -31.42 1.51 -7.61
C GLU A 556 -30.00 1.33 -7.08
N TRP A 557 -29.85 1.14 -5.77
CA TRP A 557 -28.56 0.85 -5.14
C TRP A 557 -27.93 -0.43 -5.70
N PHE A 558 -28.70 -1.51 -5.82
CA PHE A 558 -28.23 -2.79 -6.35
C PHE A 558 -27.75 -2.67 -7.79
N MET A 559 -28.53 -2.03 -8.66
CA MET A 559 -28.17 -1.81 -10.06
C MET A 559 -26.93 -0.93 -10.19
N ARG A 560 -26.79 0.13 -9.39
CA ARG A 560 -25.57 0.95 -9.38
C ARG A 560 -24.34 0.12 -8.97
N ARG A 561 -24.45 -0.67 -7.91
CA ARG A 561 -23.37 -1.56 -7.45
C ARG A 561 -22.99 -2.61 -8.50
N ALA A 562 -23.98 -3.27 -9.11
CA ALA A 562 -23.76 -4.24 -10.18
C ALA A 562 -23.15 -3.59 -11.43
N SER A 563 -23.55 -2.36 -11.78
CA SER A 563 -22.96 -1.60 -12.88
C SER A 563 -21.47 -1.33 -12.63
N GLN A 564 -21.12 -0.88 -11.42
CA GLN A 564 -19.73 -0.60 -11.05
C GLN A 564 -18.84 -1.85 -11.02
N ARG A 565 -19.35 -2.98 -10.52
CA ARG A 565 -18.57 -4.23 -10.36
C ARG A 565 -18.53 -5.09 -11.62
N LEU A 566 -19.63 -5.15 -12.37
CA LEU A 566 -19.79 -6.08 -13.49
C LEU A 566 -19.83 -5.37 -14.86
N GLY A 567 -19.95 -4.05 -14.89
CA GLY A 567 -20.06 -3.27 -16.13
C GLY A 567 -21.46 -3.33 -16.78
N PHE A 568 -22.49 -3.76 -16.05
CA PHE A 568 -23.85 -3.86 -16.58
C PHE A 568 -24.56 -2.50 -16.62
N LEU A 569 -25.40 -2.28 -17.62
CA LEU A 569 -26.20 -1.05 -17.73
C LEU A 569 -27.49 -1.16 -16.91
N PRO A 570 -27.86 -0.12 -16.13
CA PRO A 570 -29.13 -0.13 -15.39
C PRO A 570 -30.37 -0.34 -16.26
N SER A 571 -30.35 0.14 -17.51
CA SER A 571 -31.42 -0.04 -18.50
C SER A 571 -31.71 -1.51 -18.80
N ASP A 572 -30.70 -2.36 -18.71
CA ASP A 572 -30.76 -3.77 -19.09
C ASP A 572 -30.98 -4.64 -17.85
N MET A 573 -30.49 -4.21 -16.69
CA MET A 573 -30.70 -4.90 -15.42
C MET A 573 -32.16 -4.82 -14.93
N LYS A 574 -32.83 -3.67 -15.05
CA LYS A 574 -34.23 -3.53 -14.62
C LYS A 574 -35.16 -4.56 -15.28
N PRO A 575 -35.21 -4.70 -16.63
CA PRO A 575 -36.05 -5.71 -17.27
C PRO A 575 -35.60 -7.15 -16.96
N ALA A 576 -34.29 -7.39 -16.81
CA ALA A 576 -33.77 -8.70 -16.41
C ALA A 576 -34.29 -9.14 -15.03
N LEU A 577 -34.24 -8.24 -14.03
CA LEU A 577 -34.73 -8.51 -12.68
C LEU A 577 -36.25 -8.67 -12.64
N ALA A 578 -36.98 -7.85 -13.41
CA ALA A 578 -38.43 -7.97 -13.55
C ALA A 578 -38.81 -9.33 -14.16
N ALA A 579 -38.11 -9.77 -15.21
CA ALA A 579 -38.35 -11.08 -15.82
C ALA A 579 -38.07 -12.24 -14.85
N ALA A 580 -37.00 -12.15 -14.06
CA ALA A 580 -36.72 -13.14 -13.02
C ALA A 580 -37.85 -13.19 -11.97
N ALA A 581 -38.38 -12.04 -11.56
CA ALA A 581 -39.50 -11.96 -10.61
C ALA A 581 -40.82 -12.48 -11.20
N GLN A 582 -41.11 -12.18 -12.47
CA GLN A 582 -42.31 -12.63 -13.18
C GLN A 582 -42.32 -14.15 -13.40
N LYS A 583 -41.15 -14.76 -13.66
CA LYS A 583 -41.03 -16.22 -13.81
C LYS A 583 -41.06 -16.97 -12.48
N SER A 584 -40.83 -16.30 -11.35
CA SER A 584 -41.03 -16.86 -10.01
C SER A 584 -42.53 -16.95 -9.66
N SER A 585 -43.03 -18.16 -9.41
CA SER A 585 -44.43 -18.37 -9.00
C SER A 585 -44.74 -17.73 -7.65
N ALA A 586 -45.92 -17.13 -7.51
CA ALA A 586 -46.40 -16.63 -6.22
C ALA A 586 -46.61 -17.81 -5.24
N GLY A 587 -45.98 -17.76 -4.07
CA GLY A 587 -46.11 -18.79 -3.02
C GLY A 587 -45.09 -19.92 -3.08
N GLU A 588 -44.27 -20.01 -4.14
CA GLU A 588 -43.08 -20.87 -4.12
C GLU A 588 -42.02 -20.27 -3.18
N THR A 589 -41.47 -21.11 -2.30
CA THR A 589 -40.47 -20.69 -1.31
C THR A 589 -39.02 -20.85 -1.79
N SER A 590 -38.82 -21.47 -2.96
CA SER A 590 -37.52 -21.68 -3.59
C SER A 590 -37.64 -21.96 -5.09
N HIS A 591 -36.62 -21.58 -5.86
CA HIS A 591 -36.55 -21.74 -7.32
C HIS A 591 -35.17 -22.27 -7.74
N LYS A 592 -35.08 -22.91 -8.90
CA LYS A 592 -33.80 -23.36 -9.47
C LYS A 592 -33.00 -22.19 -10.05
N VAL A 593 -31.67 -22.26 -9.98
CA VAL A 593 -30.78 -21.24 -10.60
C VAL A 593 -31.03 -21.10 -12.11
N ASP A 594 -31.36 -22.19 -12.80
CA ASP A 594 -31.65 -22.16 -14.24
C ASP A 594 -32.81 -21.21 -14.58
N LEU A 595 -33.83 -21.11 -13.70
CA LEU A 595 -34.96 -20.18 -13.88
C LEU A 595 -34.47 -18.74 -13.95
N TRP A 596 -33.58 -18.33 -13.03
CA TRP A 596 -32.98 -17.01 -13.05
C TRP A 596 -32.18 -16.79 -14.34
N THR A 597 -31.28 -17.72 -14.67
CA THR A 597 -30.37 -17.53 -15.80
C THR A 597 -31.09 -17.47 -17.15
N VAL A 598 -32.15 -18.27 -17.33
CA VAL A 598 -32.98 -18.25 -18.54
C VAL A 598 -33.82 -16.98 -18.59
N ALA A 599 -34.47 -16.57 -17.49
CA ALA A 599 -35.28 -15.36 -17.43
C ALA A 599 -34.47 -14.11 -17.79
N VAL A 600 -33.30 -13.95 -17.17
CA VAL A 600 -32.40 -12.81 -17.35
C VAL A 600 -31.86 -12.75 -18.78
N ARG A 601 -31.47 -13.89 -19.36
CA ARG A 601 -31.00 -13.97 -20.75
C ARG A 601 -32.08 -13.57 -21.75
N GLU A 602 -33.29 -14.10 -21.61
CA GLU A 602 -34.38 -13.84 -22.57
C GLU A 602 -34.84 -12.37 -22.55
N ALA A 603 -34.82 -11.74 -21.38
CA ALA A 603 -35.33 -10.37 -21.23
C ALA A 603 -34.33 -9.28 -21.62
N ALA A 604 -33.04 -9.48 -21.38
CA ALA A 604 -32.01 -8.44 -21.55
C ALA A 604 -30.90 -8.83 -22.54
N GLY A 605 -30.99 -9.99 -23.20
CA GLY A 605 -29.99 -10.44 -24.17
C GLY A 605 -28.65 -10.87 -23.58
N TYR A 606 -28.54 -10.93 -22.25
CA TYR A 606 -27.32 -11.38 -21.57
C TYR A 606 -26.95 -12.82 -21.94
N SER A 607 -25.65 -13.07 -22.09
CA SER A 607 -25.11 -14.44 -22.15
C SER A 607 -25.40 -15.21 -20.86
N MET A 608 -25.34 -16.55 -20.92
CA MET A 608 -25.49 -17.39 -19.72
C MET A 608 -24.45 -17.06 -18.64
N ALA A 609 -23.24 -16.66 -19.04
CA ALA A 609 -22.20 -16.25 -18.12
C ALA A 609 -22.56 -14.92 -17.43
N GLU A 610 -23.08 -13.95 -18.16
CA GLU A 610 -23.57 -12.67 -17.61
C GLU A 610 -24.75 -12.86 -16.67
N ALA A 611 -25.74 -13.66 -17.04
CA ALA A 611 -26.89 -13.96 -16.19
C ALA A 611 -26.46 -14.62 -14.87
N ARG A 612 -25.45 -15.51 -14.91
CA ARG A 612 -24.83 -16.10 -13.70
C ARG A 612 -24.04 -15.08 -12.88
N ARG A 613 -23.31 -14.15 -13.51
CA ARG A 613 -22.65 -13.05 -12.79
C ARG A 613 -23.66 -12.18 -12.04
N LEU A 614 -24.77 -11.82 -12.69
CA LEU A 614 -25.86 -11.06 -12.05
C LEU A 614 -26.52 -11.84 -10.91
N TYR A 615 -26.72 -13.15 -11.07
CA TYR A 615 -27.20 -14.03 -10.00
C TYR A 615 -26.27 -13.96 -8.77
N HIS A 616 -24.96 -14.15 -8.95
CA HIS A 616 -24.00 -14.10 -7.85
C HIS A 616 -23.91 -12.73 -7.19
N GLU A 617 -24.03 -11.64 -7.94
CA GLU A 617 -24.12 -10.30 -7.37
C GLU A 617 -25.40 -10.13 -6.56
N GLY A 618 -26.54 -10.68 -7.02
CA GLY A 618 -27.80 -10.73 -6.28
C GLY A 618 -27.66 -11.46 -4.94
N VAL A 619 -26.92 -12.57 -4.91
CA VAL A 619 -26.59 -13.29 -3.67
C VAL A 619 -25.66 -12.46 -2.78
N SER A 620 -24.60 -11.85 -3.33
CA SER A 620 -23.64 -11.02 -2.58
C SER A 620 -24.29 -9.77 -1.95
N ALA A 621 -25.25 -9.18 -2.66
CA ALA A 621 -26.03 -8.04 -2.21
C ALA A 621 -27.15 -8.39 -1.21
N GLY A 622 -27.50 -9.67 -1.07
CA GLY A 622 -28.65 -10.11 -0.25
C GLY A 622 -30.01 -9.82 -0.90
N LEU A 623 -30.05 -9.65 -2.22
CA LEU A 623 -31.32 -9.55 -2.97
C LEU A 623 -32.02 -10.91 -2.99
N ILE A 624 -31.23 -11.96 -3.22
CA ILE A 624 -31.63 -13.35 -3.21
C ILE A 624 -30.74 -14.15 -2.25
N GLU A 625 -31.29 -15.24 -1.72
CA GLU A 625 -30.60 -16.16 -0.82
C GLU A 625 -30.43 -17.49 -1.54
N GLU A 626 -29.22 -18.04 -1.52
CA GLU A 626 -28.93 -19.38 -2.02
C GLU A 626 -29.22 -20.40 -0.90
N LEU A 627 -30.10 -21.36 -1.19
CA LEU A 627 -30.56 -22.34 -0.23
C LEU A 627 -29.69 -23.61 -0.31
N PRO A 628 -29.34 -24.21 0.85
CA PRO A 628 -28.69 -25.49 0.84
C PRO A 628 -29.63 -26.53 0.22
N PRO A 629 -29.12 -27.43 -0.63
CA PRO A 629 -29.92 -28.48 -1.23
C PRO A 629 -30.38 -29.47 -0.17
N ALA A 630 -31.64 -29.91 -0.27
CA ALA A 630 -32.20 -30.91 0.64
C ALA A 630 -31.39 -32.22 0.55
N GLY A 631 -30.70 -32.60 1.63
CA GLY A 631 -30.02 -33.90 1.73
C GLY A 631 -28.49 -33.92 1.53
N GLY A 632 -27.80 -32.78 1.51
CA GLY A 632 -26.33 -32.72 1.38
C GLY A 632 -25.83 -32.53 -0.06
N LEU A 633 -24.49 -32.58 -0.24
CA LEU A 633 -23.75 -32.11 -1.44
C LEU A 633 -24.33 -32.60 -2.78
N PRO A 634 -24.81 -31.70 -3.66
CA PRO A 634 -25.16 -32.05 -5.03
C PRO A 634 -24.34 -31.25 -6.05
N ALA A 635 -24.43 -31.72 -7.30
CA ALA A 635 -23.91 -31.03 -8.47
C ALA A 635 -24.48 -29.60 -8.58
N ARG A 636 -23.68 -28.65 -9.10
CA ARG A 636 -24.04 -27.23 -9.33
C ARG A 636 -25.38 -27.00 -10.05
N SER A 637 -25.93 -28.01 -10.72
CA SER A 637 -27.23 -28.00 -11.41
C SER A 637 -28.46 -28.14 -10.50
N GLN A 638 -28.29 -28.27 -9.18
CA GLN A 638 -29.40 -28.38 -8.21
C GLN A 638 -29.44 -27.26 -7.16
N SER A 639 -28.63 -26.21 -7.29
CA SER A 639 -28.72 -25.04 -6.40
C SER A 639 -30.12 -24.42 -6.47
N LEU A 640 -30.69 -24.17 -5.29
CA LEU A 640 -31.97 -23.48 -5.12
C LEU A 640 -31.72 -22.08 -4.59
N TRP A 641 -32.60 -21.15 -4.91
CA TRP A 641 -32.57 -19.79 -4.40
C TRP A 641 -33.97 -19.28 -4.09
N ARG A 642 -34.06 -18.24 -3.27
CA ARG A 642 -35.31 -17.51 -3.01
C ARG A 642 -35.07 -16.01 -2.93
N TRP A 643 -36.11 -15.22 -3.14
CA TRP A 643 -36.07 -13.79 -2.82
C TRP A 643 -35.90 -13.62 -1.31
N ARG A 644 -34.91 -12.84 -0.88
CA ARG A 644 -34.67 -12.62 0.56
C ARG A 644 -35.83 -11.86 1.19
N HIS A 645 -36.37 -10.89 0.46
CA HIS A 645 -37.47 -10.05 0.90
C HIS A 645 -38.62 -10.08 -0.11
N ALA A 646 -39.79 -10.59 0.32
CA ALA A 646 -40.95 -10.77 -0.55
C ALA A 646 -41.43 -9.46 -1.21
N PHE A 647 -41.29 -8.32 -0.54
CA PHE A 647 -41.72 -7.03 -1.09
C PHE A 647 -40.88 -6.57 -2.28
N LEU A 648 -39.60 -6.95 -2.37
CA LEU A 648 -38.76 -6.67 -3.53
C LEU A 648 -39.25 -7.43 -4.77
N TRP A 649 -39.65 -8.70 -4.58
CA TRP A 649 -40.27 -9.50 -5.63
C TRP A 649 -41.60 -8.89 -6.09
N SER A 650 -42.48 -8.51 -5.15
CA SER A 650 -43.77 -7.87 -5.47
C SER A 650 -43.58 -6.59 -6.27
N HIS A 651 -42.61 -5.76 -5.88
CA HIS A 651 -42.30 -4.51 -6.57
C HIS A 651 -41.82 -4.75 -8.01
N LEU A 652 -40.90 -5.70 -8.22
CA LEU A 652 -40.39 -6.05 -9.55
C LEU A 652 -41.45 -6.66 -10.47
N ARG A 653 -42.43 -7.38 -9.89
CA ARG A 653 -43.51 -8.00 -10.65
C ARG A 653 -44.61 -7.00 -11.04
N ASN A 654 -44.90 -6.04 -10.18
CA ASN A 654 -45.99 -5.07 -10.36
C ASN A 654 -45.55 -3.78 -11.06
N GLY A 655 -44.24 -3.56 -11.23
CA GLY A 655 -43.70 -2.39 -11.91
C GLY A 655 -43.86 -2.46 -13.42
N GLU A 656 -44.91 -1.82 -13.95
CA GLU A 656 -44.91 -1.20 -15.29
C GLU A 656 -44.17 0.14 -15.27
#